data_AF-A0A5D2XDK5-F1
#
_entry.id   AF-A0A5D2XDK5-F1
#
_cell.length_a   1.000
_cell.length_b   1.000
_cell.length_c   1.000
_cell.angle_alpha   90.00
_cell.angle_beta   90.00
_cell.angle_gamma   90.00
#
_symmetry.space_group_name_H-M   'P 1'
#
loop_
_entity.id
_entity.type
_entity.pdbx_description
1 polymer ?
#
loop_
_entity_poly.entity_id
_entity_poly.type
_entity_poly.pdbx_seq_one_letter_code
_entity_poly.pdbx_strand_id
1 'polypeptide(L)'
;MGDEVGMIGVYGMGGIGKTTIMKDVYNRLSREPKFKKVIWITVSGNFDIRNIQMDIGRQLEWALSDHENTDVRAGKLSAMFREMLKEGRYALIFDDVWSSVPLEDIGIDEPTKDNGCKVVLTTRSEAVIRSMGCKKVEVACLSMHEAMNLFLSKVGQDVSAKSTLESVMQLVVEECDGLPLALVTLAASMKGISNSREWDNAVNELRGEIRNFPDMESKVFGSLKFSYDRLEKVDQDCFSYCALYPEDYQIEKEEIIQYWMEEGLIGERGSRKAMEDNGHSILQKFQQNCLLERVGNGAYVKMHDVVRDMALHITRKRFMIKAGKQLKELPNEEEWGEDLEKVSLMYNSISAIPQHMRGPNFPKLTTLLLSYNSLKEIPESFFEHFPNIEILDLSHNPFKSLPSSISALEKLKVLLLRGCYNLESLPSVLKLQALKKLRLGGSGIKEIPQGLEMLVNLRYLDLLAMHPILRNPEPMREFNKLEVFGGWFCNMSDWNKYVGQRKNLYKYSILVCPLDPSRDIPWASSKLVLFERIEINSGDAVMLPYDIQQLHLKHCYGAKSLNDIRLRDAIDLKGCTVEDCSGLESIFSSKCDQLKQLEYLTLRNLADSKDLVGVGAGVEESSVGIFSSLKVITRQKCDKIKKMFSADWVLHNLKKIEVSSCSQLEEIITEPEGEGMGTTNDSLNLNFPKLTTLILSNLPTLKGICSENAVLVCDSLQVIEISDCPKVKRIPLYLPQLEVDDEGKLSPNTLQEIRVGTGDWWESVAWEHPILNVKNVVQPLLSLIRASEYYYGYPSYEYYAHPICCYKDPVPSSALVMQWGEWPHDEAGCEIM
;
A
#
# COMPACT_ATOMS: atom_id res chain seq x y z
N MET A 1 -17.98 12.09 28.11
CA MET A 1 -18.48 13.40 27.65
C MET A 1 -19.86 13.62 28.25
N GLY A 2 -20.08 14.68 29.02
CA GLY A 2 -21.43 15.03 29.50
C GLY A 2 -22.28 15.57 28.36
N ASP A 3 -23.60 15.44 28.44
CA ASP A 3 -24.52 15.79 27.35
C ASP A 3 -24.47 17.30 27.00
N GLU A 4 -24.11 18.15 27.96
CA GLU A 4 -24.03 19.61 27.82
C GLU A 4 -22.91 20.13 26.90
N VAL A 5 -21.86 19.34 26.62
CA VAL A 5 -20.67 19.81 25.89
C VAL A 5 -20.69 19.31 24.45
N GLY A 6 -20.98 20.17 23.48
CA GLY A 6 -20.97 19.84 22.04
C GLY A 6 -19.57 19.74 21.43
N MET A 7 -18.66 20.63 21.84
CA MET A 7 -17.31 20.74 21.29
C MET A 7 -16.23 20.70 22.37
N ILE A 8 -15.21 19.87 22.17
CA ILE A 8 -14.07 19.72 23.08
C ILE A 8 -12.77 19.99 22.32
N GLY A 9 -11.94 20.83 22.91
CA GLY A 9 -10.66 21.22 22.35
C GLY A 9 -9.52 20.74 23.23
N VAL A 10 -8.74 19.77 22.74
CA VAL A 10 -7.57 19.23 23.43
C VAL A 10 -6.32 19.94 22.90
N TYR A 11 -5.66 20.73 23.74
CA TYR A 11 -4.48 21.49 23.32
C TYR A 11 -3.25 21.25 24.21
N GLY A 12 -2.08 21.50 23.66
CA GLY A 12 -0.79 21.32 24.32
C GLY A 12 0.35 21.26 23.30
N MET A 13 1.60 21.27 23.77
CA MET A 13 2.79 21.31 22.90
C MET A 13 2.87 20.14 21.91
N GLY A 14 3.65 20.30 20.84
CA GLY A 14 3.96 19.21 19.91
C GLY A 14 4.64 18.04 20.63
N GLY A 15 4.29 16.80 20.27
CA GLY A 15 4.88 15.60 20.89
C GLY A 15 4.40 15.27 22.31
N ILE A 16 3.43 16.02 22.85
CA ILE A 16 2.89 15.81 24.22
C ILE A 16 1.94 14.61 24.36
N GLY A 17 1.57 13.96 23.24
CA GLY A 17 0.72 12.78 23.24
C GLY A 17 -0.78 13.04 23.02
N LYS A 18 -1.18 14.21 22.50
CA LYS A 18 -2.59 14.53 22.17
C LYS A 18 -3.24 13.46 21.29
N THR A 19 -2.61 13.12 20.17
CA THR A 19 -3.08 12.07 19.24
C THR A 19 -3.16 10.71 19.93
N THR A 20 -2.20 10.38 20.81
CA THR A 20 -2.21 9.11 21.57
C THR A 20 -3.42 9.04 22.52
N ILE A 21 -3.70 10.12 23.25
CA ILE A 21 -4.88 10.23 24.11
C ILE A 21 -6.16 10.11 23.26
N MET A 22 -6.21 10.80 22.12
CA MET A 22 -7.38 10.76 21.26
C MET A 22 -7.60 9.39 20.62
N LYS A 23 -6.56 8.63 20.28
CA LYS A 23 -6.71 7.24 19.80
C LYS A 23 -7.35 6.35 20.87
N ASP A 24 -6.96 6.49 22.14
CA ASP A 24 -7.61 5.78 23.25
C ASP A 24 -9.08 6.22 23.40
N VAL A 25 -9.37 7.52 23.31
CA VAL A 25 -10.74 8.06 23.31
C VAL A 25 -11.55 7.50 22.14
N TYR A 26 -11.00 7.49 20.92
CA TYR A 26 -11.64 6.92 19.74
C TYR A 26 -12.03 5.46 19.97
N ASN A 27 -11.09 4.65 20.45
CA ASN A 27 -11.32 3.22 20.72
C ASN A 27 -12.41 2.99 21.78
N ARG A 28 -12.46 3.82 22.82
CA ARG A 28 -13.51 3.77 23.83
C ARG A 28 -14.86 4.20 23.25
N LEU A 29 -14.92 5.35 22.58
CA LEU A 29 -16.16 5.86 21.96
C LEU A 29 -16.74 4.90 20.93
N SER A 30 -15.89 4.19 20.19
CA SER A 30 -16.32 3.22 19.18
C SER A 30 -16.99 1.97 19.76
N ARG A 31 -16.78 1.71 21.05
CA ARG A 31 -17.41 0.61 21.80
C ARG A 31 -18.64 1.07 22.60
N GLU A 32 -18.87 2.37 22.70
CA GLU A 32 -19.99 2.93 23.45
C GLU A 32 -21.29 2.83 22.65
N PRO A 33 -22.33 2.10 23.13
CA PRO A 33 -23.56 1.87 22.37
C PRO A 33 -24.32 3.15 21.96
N LYS A 34 -24.05 4.26 22.66
CA LYS A 34 -24.65 5.57 22.41
C LYS A 34 -24.14 6.24 21.13
N PHE A 35 -22.91 5.92 20.71
CA PHE A 35 -22.31 6.45 19.49
C PHE A 35 -22.42 5.40 18.38
N LYS A 36 -23.20 5.71 17.34
CA LYS A 36 -23.34 4.83 16.17
C LYS A 36 -22.13 4.88 15.26
N LYS A 37 -21.49 6.04 15.18
CA LYS A 37 -20.29 6.25 14.37
C LYS A 37 -19.34 7.22 15.06
N VAL A 38 -18.05 6.92 14.96
CA VAL A 38 -16.96 7.82 15.34
C VAL A 38 -16.10 8.00 14.10
N ILE A 39 -15.81 9.24 13.74
CA ILE A 39 -15.11 9.62 12.51
C ILE A 39 -13.82 10.33 12.90
N TRP A 40 -12.69 9.89 12.37
CA TRP A 40 -11.37 10.44 12.66
C TRP A 40 -10.77 11.11 11.42
N ILE A 41 -10.57 12.42 11.45
CA ILE A 41 -9.98 13.18 10.35
C ILE A 41 -8.70 13.82 10.84
N THR A 42 -7.58 13.61 10.15
CA THR A 42 -6.35 14.37 10.38
C THR A 42 -6.37 15.62 9.49
N VAL A 43 -6.16 16.78 10.08
CA VAL A 43 -6.24 18.08 9.40
C VAL A 43 -4.84 18.64 9.27
N SER A 44 -4.30 18.74 8.05
CA SER A 44 -2.98 19.33 7.83
C SER A 44 -3.00 20.86 8.04
N GLY A 45 -1.82 21.47 8.24
CA GLY A 45 -1.70 22.91 8.45
C GLY A 45 -2.31 23.77 7.33
N ASN A 46 -2.15 23.34 6.09
CA ASN A 46 -2.81 23.90 4.91
C ASN A 46 -3.82 22.86 4.40
N PHE A 47 -4.99 22.76 5.04
CA PHE A 47 -6.03 21.82 4.62
C PHE A 47 -6.91 22.38 3.49
N ASP A 48 -7.52 21.49 2.71
CA ASP A 48 -8.56 21.81 1.73
C ASP A 48 -9.88 21.17 2.20
N ILE A 49 -10.95 21.97 2.27
CA ILE A 49 -12.29 21.52 2.66
C ILE A 49 -12.72 20.32 1.81
N ARG A 50 -12.40 20.32 0.52
CA ARG A 50 -12.75 19.23 -0.38
C ARG A 50 -12.13 17.90 0.03
N ASN A 51 -10.87 17.92 0.50
CA ASN A 51 -10.17 16.73 0.98
C ASN A 51 -10.78 16.22 2.30
N ILE A 52 -11.10 17.14 3.22
CA ILE A 52 -11.79 16.80 4.46
C ILE A 52 -13.14 16.12 4.17
N GLN A 53 -13.93 16.68 3.25
CA GLN A 53 -15.21 16.08 2.83
C GLN A 53 -15.01 14.67 2.26
N MET A 54 -13.98 14.45 1.44
CA MET A 54 -13.65 13.13 0.91
C MET A 54 -13.26 12.14 1.99
N ASP A 55 -12.45 12.55 2.97
CA ASP A 55 -12.01 11.66 4.06
C ASP A 55 -13.17 11.30 5.00
N ILE A 56 -14.10 12.23 5.21
CA ILE A 56 -15.38 11.95 5.88
C ILE A 56 -16.20 10.95 5.05
N GLY A 57 -16.36 11.20 3.75
CA GLY A 57 -17.10 10.31 2.84
C GLY A 57 -16.54 8.88 2.86
N ARG A 58 -15.21 8.73 2.79
CA ARG A 58 -14.53 7.43 2.89
C ARG A 58 -14.84 6.68 4.18
N GLN A 59 -14.81 7.35 5.32
CA GLN A 59 -15.13 6.71 6.62
C GLN A 59 -16.60 6.37 6.80
N LEU A 60 -17.46 7.09 6.09
CA LEU A 60 -18.89 6.83 6.01
C LEU A 60 -19.23 5.85 4.89
N GLU A 61 -18.21 5.28 4.21
CA GLU A 61 -18.34 4.33 3.10
C GLU A 61 -19.23 4.87 1.98
N TRP A 62 -19.13 6.17 1.75
CA TRP A 62 -19.99 6.88 0.81
C TRP A 62 -19.17 7.68 -0.20
N ALA A 63 -19.45 7.41 -1.48
CA ALA A 63 -18.74 8.03 -2.60
C ALA A 63 -19.30 9.43 -2.88
N LEU A 64 -18.56 10.44 -2.48
CA LEU A 64 -18.73 11.82 -2.95
C LEU A 64 -18.19 11.94 -4.39
N SER A 65 -18.99 12.47 -5.31
CA SER A 65 -18.57 12.62 -6.71
C SER A 65 -17.47 13.68 -6.86
N ASP A 66 -16.43 13.38 -7.64
CA ASP A 66 -15.32 14.29 -7.93
C ASP A 66 -15.67 15.47 -8.83
N HIS A 67 -16.84 15.45 -9.45
CA HIS A 67 -17.32 16.58 -10.26
C HIS A 67 -18.14 17.58 -9.46
N GLU A 68 -18.47 17.25 -8.20
CA GLU A 68 -19.28 18.12 -7.33
C GLU A 68 -18.41 19.16 -6.64
N ASN A 69 -18.91 20.39 -6.59
CA ASN A 69 -18.28 21.46 -5.82
C ASN A 69 -18.46 21.22 -4.31
N THR A 70 -17.69 21.95 -3.50
CA THR A 70 -17.68 21.81 -2.04
C THR A 70 -19.05 22.02 -1.41
N ASP A 71 -19.86 22.94 -1.93
CA ASP A 71 -21.17 23.28 -1.35
C ASP A 71 -22.20 22.15 -1.54
N VAL A 72 -22.23 21.54 -2.73
CA VAL A 72 -23.09 20.38 -3.02
C VAL A 72 -22.69 19.20 -2.14
N ARG A 73 -21.38 18.98 -1.97
CA ARG A 73 -20.85 17.92 -1.11
C ARG A 73 -21.24 18.17 0.36
N ALA A 74 -21.14 19.41 0.83
CA ALA A 74 -21.53 19.81 2.19
C ALA A 74 -23.02 19.56 2.45
N GLY A 75 -23.90 19.95 1.53
CA GLY A 75 -25.34 19.72 1.65
C GLY A 75 -25.71 18.24 1.79
N LYS A 76 -25.01 17.37 1.06
CA LYS A 76 -25.20 15.91 1.16
C LYS A 76 -24.66 15.33 2.46
N LEU A 77 -23.47 15.74 2.89
CA LEU A 77 -22.91 15.33 4.18
C LEU A 77 -23.84 15.75 5.34
N SER A 78 -24.36 16.97 5.32
CA SER A 78 -25.32 17.48 6.31
C SER A 78 -26.61 16.65 6.33
N ALA A 79 -27.17 16.30 5.17
CA ALA A 79 -28.34 15.41 5.10
C ALA A 79 -28.06 14.03 5.70
N MET A 80 -26.88 13.49 5.45
CA MET A 80 -26.49 12.16 5.94
C MET A 80 -26.26 12.15 7.45
N PHE A 81 -25.60 13.17 7.99
CA PHE A 81 -25.46 13.32 9.45
C PHE A 81 -26.82 13.41 10.13
N ARG A 82 -27.79 14.13 9.54
CA ARG A 82 -29.17 14.17 10.05
C ARG A 82 -29.86 12.82 10.07
N GLU A 83 -29.68 11.98 9.04
CA GLU A 83 -30.20 10.61 9.04
C GLU A 83 -29.54 9.76 10.14
N MET A 84 -28.22 9.88 10.30
CA MET A 84 -27.46 9.15 11.32
C MET A 84 -27.93 9.49 12.74
N LEU A 85 -28.34 10.74 12.97
CA LEU A 85 -28.91 11.19 14.24
C LEU A 85 -30.24 10.52 14.60
N LYS A 86 -30.98 9.98 13.64
CA LYS A 86 -32.18 9.17 13.91
C LYS A 86 -31.84 7.81 14.52
N GLU A 87 -30.65 7.29 14.23
CA GLU A 87 -30.18 5.98 14.70
C GLU A 87 -29.36 6.08 15.99
N GLY A 88 -28.73 7.22 16.26
CA GLY A 88 -28.04 7.52 17.52
C GLY A 88 -27.04 8.67 17.37
N ARG A 89 -26.10 8.80 18.31
CA ARG A 89 -25.14 9.91 18.30
C ARG A 89 -23.97 9.63 17.37
N TYR A 90 -23.30 10.66 16.89
CA TYR A 90 -22.01 10.52 16.23
C TYR A 90 -20.96 11.46 16.84
N ALA A 91 -19.69 11.07 16.71
CA ALA A 91 -18.56 11.90 17.13
C ALA A 91 -17.59 12.10 15.96
N LEU A 92 -17.14 13.34 15.76
CA LEU A 92 -16.00 13.65 14.89
C LEU A 92 -14.79 14.01 15.73
N ILE A 93 -13.63 13.48 15.35
CA ILE A 93 -12.33 13.81 15.91
C ILE A 93 -11.51 14.44 14.79
N PHE A 94 -11.26 15.74 14.89
CA PHE A 94 -10.31 16.45 14.05
C PHE A 94 -8.94 16.48 14.74
N ASP A 95 -8.03 15.62 14.29
CA ASP A 95 -6.68 15.57 14.81
C ASP A 95 -5.77 16.58 14.11
N ASP A 96 -4.91 17.22 14.89
CA ASP A 96 -3.87 18.17 14.50
C ASP A 96 -4.35 19.45 13.80
N VAL A 97 -5.40 20.10 14.31
CA VAL A 97 -5.94 21.33 13.72
C VAL A 97 -5.02 22.53 13.94
N TRP A 98 -4.63 23.21 12.86
CA TRP A 98 -3.74 24.39 12.89
C TRP A 98 -4.47 25.74 12.85
N SER A 99 -5.66 25.79 12.25
CA SER A 99 -6.49 27.00 12.12
C SER A 99 -7.98 26.66 12.23
N SER A 100 -8.84 27.69 12.36
CA SER A 100 -10.29 27.49 12.52
C SER A 100 -10.88 26.67 11.38
N VAL A 101 -11.62 25.60 11.69
CA VAL A 101 -12.24 24.70 10.71
C VAL A 101 -13.71 25.13 10.50
N PRO A 102 -14.12 25.52 9.29
CA PRO A 102 -15.51 25.91 9.02
C PRO A 102 -16.40 24.67 8.91
N LEU A 103 -17.06 24.28 10.02
CA LEU A 103 -17.89 23.07 10.09
C LEU A 103 -19.06 23.10 9.08
N GLU A 104 -19.70 24.25 8.91
CA GLU A 104 -20.83 24.41 7.98
C GLU A 104 -20.42 24.18 6.52
N ASP A 105 -19.27 24.71 6.10
CA ASP A 105 -18.72 24.53 4.74
C ASP A 105 -18.34 23.07 4.45
N ILE A 106 -18.06 22.29 5.49
CA ILE A 106 -17.83 20.83 5.38
C ILE A 106 -19.17 20.09 5.29
N GLY A 107 -20.26 20.65 5.81
CA GLY A 107 -21.56 20.00 5.94
C GLY A 107 -21.81 19.39 7.31
N ILE A 108 -21.14 19.88 8.34
CA ILE A 108 -21.32 19.45 9.73
C ILE A 108 -22.13 20.51 10.47
N ASP A 109 -23.30 20.13 10.94
CA ASP A 109 -24.15 21.00 11.76
C ASP A 109 -23.42 21.31 13.10
N GLU A 110 -23.52 22.55 13.57
CA GLU A 110 -22.84 23.00 14.78
C GLU A 110 -23.26 22.13 15.99
N PRO A 111 -22.32 21.56 16.76
CA PRO A 111 -22.66 20.66 17.87
C PRO A 111 -23.43 21.38 18.98
N THR A 112 -24.63 20.92 19.28
CA THR A 112 -25.45 21.44 20.39
C THR A 112 -25.64 20.39 21.47
N LYS A 113 -26.22 20.80 22.60
CA LYS A 113 -26.59 19.88 23.71
C LYS A 113 -27.62 18.83 23.28
N ASP A 114 -28.46 19.15 22.28
CA ASP A 114 -29.66 18.37 21.95
C ASP A 114 -29.55 17.61 20.62
N ASN A 115 -28.62 17.99 19.73
CA ASN A 115 -28.54 17.40 18.39
C ASN A 115 -27.69 16.13 18.28
N GLY A 116 -27.15 15.58 19.37
CA GLY A 116 -26.42 14.30 19.36
C GLY A 116 -25.10 14.28 18.60
N CYS A 117 -24.68 15.40 18.02
CA CYS A 117 -23.37 15.62 17.39
C CYS A 117 -22.33 15.97 18.46
N LYS A 118 -21.15 15.36 18.40
CA LYS A 118 -19.99 15.73 19.22
C LYS A 118 -18.78 15.97 18.33
N VAL A 119 -18.07 17.07 18.55
CA VAL A 119 -16.80 17.35 17.87
C VAL A 119 -15.70 17.43 18.92
N VAL A 120 -14.62 16.71 18.68
CA VAL A 120 -13.37 16.85 19.41
C VAL A 120 -12.32 17.30 18.43
N LEU A 121 -11.48 18.24 18.83
CA LEU A 121 -10.30 18.59 18.04
C LEU A 121 -9.04 18.59 18.90
N THR A 122 -7.92 18.21 18.30
CA THR A 122 -6.59 18.39 18.90
C THR A 122 -5.87 19.54 18.20
N THR A 123 -5.09 20.32 18.93
CA THR A 123 -4.30 21.42 18.35
C THR A 123 -3.10 21.75 19.23
N ARG A 124 -2.10 22.43 18.67
CA ARG A 124 -1.04 23.09 19.45
C ARG A 124 -1.46 24.47 19.95
N SER A 125 -2.50 25.07 19.37
CA SER A 125 -2.86 26.47 19.56
C SER A 125 -4.11 26.66 20.44
N GLU A 126 -3.95 27.28 21.61
CA GLU A 126 -5.10 27.68 22.43
C GLU A 126 -6.01 28.68 21.68
N ALA A 127 -5.45 29.48 20.76
CA ALA A 127 -6.23 30.42 19.96
C ALA A 127 -7.27 29.71 19.07
N VAL A 128 -6.94 28.54 18.52
CA VAL A 128 -7.87 27.71 17.75
C VAL A 128 -8.99 27.17 18.64
N ILE A 129 -8.69 26.76 19.88
CA ILE A 129 -9.72 26.32 20.84
C ILE A 129 -10.72 27.45 21.11
N ARG A 130 -10.21 28.68 21.30
CA ARG A 130 -11.03 29.85 21.55
C ARG A 130 -11.86 30.25 20.33
N SER A 131 -11.27 30.25 19.14
CA SER A 131 -11.99 30.62 17.90
C SER A 131 -13.12 29.65 17.58
N MET A 132 -12.94 28.37 17.88
CA MET A 132 -13.92 27.30 17.66
C MET A 132 -14.93 27.15 18.81
N GLY A 133 -14.90 28.01 19.83
CA GLY A 133 -15.85 27.94 20.97
C GLY A 133 -15.76 26.65 21.80
N CYS A 134 -14.63 25.94 21.76
CA CYS A 134 -14.48 24.62 22.35
C CYS A 134 -14.35 24.66 23.88
N LYS A 135 -14.88 23.64 24.56
CA LYS A 135 -14.50 23.37 25.95
C LYS A 135 -13.03 22.93 25.99
N LYS A 136 -12.20 23.75 26.62
CA LYS A 136 -10.76 23.52 26.68
C LYS A 136 -10.37 22.35 27.59
N VAL A 137 -9.43 21.54 27.11
CA VAL A 137 -8.72 20.49 27.84
C VAL A 137 -7.23 20.67 27.53
N GLU A 138 -6.47 21.12 28.51
CA GLU A 138 -5.02 21.25 28.38
C GLU A 138 -4.35 19.92 28.73
N VAL A 139 -3.46 19.45 27.85
CA VAL A 139 -2.61 18.29 28.13
C VAL A 139 -1.33 18.82 28.76
N ALA A 140 -1.11 18.49 30.03
CA ALA A 140 0.11 18.83 30.74
C ALA A 140 1.26 17.87 30.39
N CYS A 141 2.50 18.32 30.57
CA CYS A 141 3.67 17.45 30.54
C CYS A 141 3.58 16.37 31.62
N LEU A 142 4.28 15.26 31.41
CA LEU A 142 4.35 14.19 32.40
C LEU A 142 5.06 14.69 33.67
N SER A 143 4.55 14.29 34.82
CA SER A 143 5.29 14.46 36.07
C SER A 143 6.62 13.70 36.00
N MET A 144 7.60 14.11 36.81
CA MET A 144 8.91 13.43 36.84
C MET A 144 8.80 11.91 37.05
N HIS A 145 7.82 11.48 37.85
CA HIS A 145 7.57 10.06 38.10
C HIS A 145 7.02 9.34 36.85
N GLU A 146 6.02 9.92 36.17
CA GLU A 146 5.46 9.36 34.94
C GLU A 146 6.47 9.38 33.79
N ALA A 147 7.25 10.46 33.68
CA ALA A 147 8.33 10.63 32.71
C ALA A 147 9.41 9.56 32.90
N MET A 148 9.83 9.31 34.15
CA MET A 148 10.78 8.26 34.48
C MET A 148 10.23 6.88 34.14
N ASN A 149 8.97 6.59 34.50
CA ASN A 149 8.34 5.31 34.18
C ASN A 149 8.27 5.07 32.66
N LEU A 150 7.89 6.10 31.90
CA LEU A 150 7.86 6.03 30.43
C LEU A 150 9.27 5.80 29.87
N PHE A 151 10.27 6.55 30.34
CA PHE A 151 11.67 6.41 29.91
C PHE A 151 12.21 5.00 30.18
N LEU A 152 12.03 4.49 31.39
CA LEU A 152 12.47 3.15 31.80
C LEU A 152 11.79 2.05 30.98
N SER A 153 10.51 2.24 30.61
CA SER A 153 9.79 1.30 29.74
C SER A 153 10.39 1.19 28.33
N LYS A 154 11.18 2.20 27.89
CA LYS A 154 11.75 2.27 26.54
C LYS A 154 13.24 1.97 26.47
N VAL A 155 14.03 2.34 27.49
CA VAL A 155 15.49 2.11 27.52
C VAL A 155 15.87 0.62 27.63
N GLY A 156 14.93 -0.22 28.09
CA GLY A 156 15.09 -1.68 28.18
C GLY A 156 15.54 -2.16 29.57
N GLN A 157 15.16 -3.41 29.90
CA GLN A 157 15.35 -3.98 31.24
C GLN A 157 16.83 -4.11 31.65
N ASP A 158 17.71 -4.37 30.68
CA ASP A 158 19.15 -4.55 30.93
C ASP A 158 19.83 -3.26 31.43
N VAL A 159 19.28 -2.11 31.05
CA VAL A 159 19.80 -0.80 31.46
C VAL A 159 19.06 -0.31 32.72
N SER A 160 17.73 -0.52 32.80
CA SER A 160 16.94 -0.08 33.96
C SER A 160 17.27 -0.82 35.26
N ALA A 161 17.81 -2.04 35.17
CA ALA A 161 18.22 -2.82 36.35
C ALA A 161 19.56 -2.36 36.97
N LYS A 162 20.28 -1.40 36.36
CA LYS A 162 21.59 -0.94 36.83
C LYS A 162 21.48 0.30 37.74
N SER A 163 21.63 0.09 39.05
CA SER A 163 21.63 1.17 40.05
C SER A 163 22.69 2.24 39.82
N THR A 164 23.82 1.90 39.19
CA THR A 164 24.90 2.85 38.87
C THR A 164 24.51 3.91 37.84
N LEU A 165 23.44 3.68 37.06
CA LEU A 165 22.97 4.58 36.01
C LEU A 165 21.77 5.41 36.45
N GLU A 166 21.12 5.09 37.57
CA GLU A 166 19.89 5.75 38.03
C GLU A 166 20.03 7.27 38.13
N SER A 167 21.12 7.75 38.73
CA SER A 167 21.36 9.19 38.90
C SER A 167 21.53 9.93 37.56
N VAL A 168 22.23 9.32 36.60
CA VAL A 168 22.47 9.93 35.29
C VAL A 168 21.23 9.84 34.40
N MET A 169 20.46 8.75 34.48
CA MET A 169 19.14 8.64 33.83
C MET A 169 18.19 9.73 34.32
N GLN A 170 18.20 10.01 35.62
CA GLN A 170 17.40 11.08 36.19
C GLN A 170 17.74 12.44 35.57
N LEU A 171 19.02 12.75 35.42
CA LEU A 171 19.46 13.98 34.74
C LEU A 171 18.98 14.03 33.28
N VAL A 172 19.07 12.93 32.53
CA VAL A 172 18.58 12.88 31.14
C VAL A 172 17.07 13.16 31.08
N VAL A 173 16.29 12.53 31.97
CA VAL A 173 14.83 12.72 32.03
C VAL A 173 14.47 14.16 32.44
N GLU A 174 15.23 14.77 33.34
CA GLU A 174 15.07 16.18 33.72
C GLU A 174 15.26 17.12 32.53
N GLU A 175 16.24 16.86 31.65
CA GLU A 175 16.45 17.67 30.44
C GLU A 175 15.34 17.51 29.39
N CYS A 176 14.46 16.50 29.50
CA CYS A 176 13.32 16.30 28.61
C CYS A 176 12.06 17.10 29.00
N ASP A 177 12.07 17.72 30.18
CA ASP A 177 10.97 18.53 30.74
C ASP A 177 9.59 17.86 30.65
N GLY A 178 9.56 16.54 30.89
CA GLY A 178 8.33 15.74 30.91
C GLY A 178 7.65 15.51 29.55
N LEU A 179 8.30 15.83 28.42
CA LEU A 179 7.72 15.65 27.09
C LEU A 179 7.82 14.19 26.60
N PRO A 180 6.70 13.48 26.36
CA PRO A 180 6.70 12.06 25.94
C PRO A 180 7.53 11.75 24.70
N LEU A 181 7.41 12.54 23.62
CA LEU A 181 8.15 12.28 22.39
C LEU A 181 9.66 12.38 22.63
N ALA A 182 10.13 13.44 23.30
CA ALA A 182 11.54 13.60 23.65
C ALA A 182 12.04 12.44 24.51
N LEU A 183 11.29 12.06 25.55
CA LEU A 183 11.62 10.95 26.44
C LEU A 183 11.78 9.63 25.68
N VAL A 184 10.83 9.31 24.81
CA VAL A 184 10.83 8.03 24.06
C VAL A 184 11.96 7.99 23.03
N THR A 185 12.18 9.08 22.28
CA THR A 185 13.27 9.17 21.30
C THR A 185 14.65 9.11 21.98
N LEU A 186 14.82 9.81 23.11
CA LEU A 186 16.05 9.79 23.90
C LEU A 186 16.33 8.41 24.48
N ALA A 187 15.33 7.80 25.14
CA ALA A 187 15.43 6.45 25.69
C ALA A 187 15.80 5.43 24.62
N ALA A 188 15.19 5.53 23.43
CA ALA A 188 15.49 4.67 22.30
C ALA A 188 16.95 4.81 21.83
N SER A 189 17.46 6.04 21.71
CA SER A 189 18.85 6.30 21.32
C SER A 189 19.89 5.82 22.35
N MET A 190 19.50 5.67 23.61
CA MET A 190 20.35 5.20 24.71
C MET A 190 20.19 3.70 25.01
N LYS A 191 19.31 3.01 24.27
CA LYS A 191 18.98 1.61 24.52
C LYS A 191 20.21 0.72 24.37
N GLY A 192 20.44 -0.15 25.35
CA GLY A 192 21.57 -1.09 25.37
C GLY A 192 22.92 -0.47 25.77
N ILE A 193 23.02 0.85 25.94
CA ILE A 193 24.24 1.51 26.43
C ILE A 193 24.35 1.28 27.93
N SER A 194 25.39 0.56 28.33
CA SER A 194 25.49 0.03 29.70
C SER A 194 26.64 0.65 30.51
N ASN A 195 27.43 1.54 29.89
CA ASN A 195 28.61 2.21 30.44
C ASN A 195 28.25 3.60 30.98
N SER A 196 28.47 3.84 32.28
CA SER A 196 28.15 5.11 32.94
C SER A 196 28.80 6.34 32.30
N ARG A 197 30.02 6.23 31.78
CA ARG A 197 30.72 7.38 31.18
C ARG A 197 30.07 7.86 29.90
N GLU A 198 29.48 6.95 29.13
CA GLU A 198 28.75 7.29 27.91
C GLU A 198 27.43 8.01 28.24
N TRP A 199 26.81 7.67 29.37
CA TRP A 199 25.66 8.39 29.91
C TRP A 199 26.04 9.79 30.41
N ASP A 200 27.19 9.95 31.07
CA ASP A 200 27.68 11.28 31.50
C ASP A 200 27.97 12.20 30.30
N ASN A 201 28.61 11.65 29.25
CA ASN A 201 28.85 12.38 28.00
C ASN A 201 27.53 12.75 27.31
N ALA A 202 26.58 11.82 27.25
CA ALA A 202 25.25 12.02 26.69
C ALA A 202 24.52 13.22 27.34
N VAL A 203 24.58 13.35 28.67
CA VAL A 203 23.99 14.50 29.38
C VAL A 203 24.63 15.82 28.96
N ASN A 204 25.96 15.84 28.80
CA ASN A 204 26.68 17.06 28.40
C ASN A 204 26.37 17.47 26.95
N GLU A 205 26.31 16.49 26.04
CA GLU A 205 25.90 16.69 24.65
C GLU A 205 24.47 17.22 24.57
N LEU A 206 23.52 16.59 25.27
CA LEU A 206 22.11 17.01 25.32
C LEU A 206 21.96 18.45 25.82
N ARG A 207 22.66 18.80 26.91
CA ARG A 207 22.70 20.17 27.45
C ARG A 207 23.28 21.18 26.45
N GLY A 208 24.31 20.78 25.70
CA GLY A 208 24.90 21.59 24.65
C GLY A 208 23.90 21.92 23.55
N GLU A 209 23.16 20.91 23.08
CA GLU A 209 22.15 21.07 22.04
C GLU A 209 20.97 21.92 22.50
N ILE A 210 20.42 21.67 23.69
CA ILE A 210 19.30 22.46 24.24
C ILE A 210 19.69 23.95 24.38
N ARG A 211 20.95 24.27 24.72
CA ARG A 211 21.44 25.66 24.80
C ARG A 211 21.43 26.39 23.45
N ASN A 212 21.52 25.66 22.34
CA ASN A 212 21.45 26.25 21.00
C ASN A 212 20.01 26.70 20.64
N PHE A 213 19.02 26.37 21.47
CA PHE A 213 17.59 26.59 21.24
C PHE A 213 16.93 27.27 22.47
N PRO A 214 17.01 28.61 22.59
CA PRO A 214 16.59 29.33 23.79
C PRO A 214 15.06 29.37 24.02
N ASP A 215 14.24 29.22 22.97
CA ASP A 215 12.78 29.26 23.06
C ASP A 215 12.20 27.88 23.44
N MET A 216 11.10 27.85 24.22
CA MET A 216 10.54 26.62 24.79
C MET A 216 10.12 25.57 23.74
N GLU A 217 9.55 25.98 22.60
CA GLU A 217 9.26 25.07 21.47
C GLU A 217 10.54 24.55 20.79
N SER A 218 11.63 25.33 20.84
CA SER A 218 12.90 24.95 20.23
C SER A 218 13.74 24.02 21.11
N LYS A 219 13.54 24.01 22.43
CA LYS A 219 14.20 23.06 23.34
C LYS A 219 13.86 21.60 23.01
N VAL A 220 12.63 21.36 22.54
CA VAL A 220 12.19 20.04 22.05
C VAL A 220 13.06 19.60 20.86
N PHE A 221 13.46 20.53 19.99
CA PHE A 221 14.40 20.22 18.91
C PHE A 221 15.77 19.83 19.44
N GLY A 222 16.26 20.46 20.51
CA GLY A 222 17.51 20.06 21.16
C GLY A 222 17.48 18.59 21.61
N SER A 223 16.40 18.18 22.28
CA SER A 223 16.22 16.79 22.74
C SER A 223 16.11 15.77 21.60
N LEU A 224 15.42 16.11 20.51
CA LEU A 224 15.29 15.23 19.34
C LEU A 224 16.57 15.21 18.49
N LYS A 225 17.25 16.37 18.36
CA LYS A 225 18.45 16.54 17.55
C LYS A 225 19.58 15.71 18.12
N PHE A 226 19.66 15.59 19.43
CA PHE A 226 20.61 14.71 20.09
C PHE A 226 20.50 13.24 19.62
N SER A 227 19.29 12.72 19.38
CA SER A 227 19.12 11.38 18.81
C SER A 227 19.50 11.32 17.33
N TYR A 228 19.31 12.40 16.58
CA TYR A 228 19.75 12.53 15.19
C TYR A 228 21.29 12.60 15.05
N ASP A 229 21.97 13.36 15.90
CA ASP A 229 23.42 13.57 15.81
C ASP A 229 24.23 12.28 16.04
N ARG A 230 23.62 11.30 16.70
CA ARG A 230 24.22 9.99 16.97
C ARG A 230 23.93 8.94 15.91
N LEU A 231 23.20 9.30 14.87
CA LEU A 231 23.16 8.54 13.62
C LEU A 231 24.50 8.66 12.89
N GLU A 232 24.85 7.62 12.14
CA GLU A 232 25.98 7.70 11.21
C GLU A 232 25.73 8.76 10.13
N LYS A 233 26.79 9.29 9.52
CA LYS A 233 26.66 10.39 8.56
C LYS A 233 25.73 10.04 7.38
N VAL A 234 25.82 8.81 6.86
CA VAL A 234 24.95 8.31 5.80
C VAL A 234 23.49 8.25 6.25
N ASP A 235 23.25 7.77 7.48
CA ASP A 235 21.92 7.69 8.09
C ASP A 235 21.33 9.11 8.27
N GLN A 236 22.12 10.10 8.66
CA GLN A 236 21.69 11.50 8.76
C GLN A 236 21.28 12.10 7.41
N ASP A 237 22.03 11.82 6.35
CA ASP A 237 21.73 12.30 5.00
C ASP A 237 20.46 11.62 4.46
N CYS A 238 20.28 10.31 4.73
CA CYS A 238 19.05 9.58 4.42
C CYS A 238 17.84 10.10 5.22
N PHE A 239 18.01 10.43 6.50
CA PHE A 239 16.95 11.02 7.32
C PHE A 239 16.51 12.39 6.79
N SER A 240 17.47 13.22 6.35
CA SER A 240 17.19 14.55 5.79
C SER A 240 16.32 14.48 4.52
N TYR A 241 16.42 13.38 3.76
CA TYR A 241 15.55 13.12 2.60
C TYR A 241 14.07 12.97 2.97
N CYS A 242 13.78 12.34 4.11
CA CYS A 242 12.41 12.16 4.57
C CYS A 242 11.69 13.52 4.79
N ALA A 243 12.45 14.59 5.07
CA ALA A 243 11.90 15.94 5.20
C ALA A 243 11.39 16.53 3.86
N LEU A 244 11.81 16.01 2.71
CA LEU A 244 11.38 16.52 1.40
C LEU A 244 9.89 16.27 1.10
N TYR A 245 9.29 15.27 1.72
CA TYR A 245 7.87 14.93 1.56
C TYR A 245 6.96 15.94 2.26
N PRO A 246 5.64 16.00 2.00
CA PRO A 246 4.72 16.85 2.76
C PRO A 246 4.63 16.49 4.25
N GLU A 247 4.00 17.39 5.01
CA GLU A 247 3.58 17.11 6.39
C GLU A 247 2.56 15.97 6.42
N ASP A 248 2.64 15.15 7.47
CA ASP A 248 1.84 13.94 7.68
C ASP A 248 1.85 12.88 6.57
N TYR A 249 2.72 13.02 5.58
CA TYR A 249 2.74 12.16 4.41
C TYR A 249 3.20 10.73 4.75
N GLN A 250 2.49 9.73 4.22
CA GLN A 250 2.90 8.32 4.30
C GLN A 250 3.90 8.03 3.17
N ILE A 251 5.17 8.00 3.52
CA ILE A 251 6.28 7.78 2.58
C ILE A 251 6.37 6.28 2.27
N GLU A 252 6.27 5.92 0.99
CA GLU A 252 6.51 4.56 0.51
C GLU A 252 7.98 4.21 0.68
N LYS A 253 8.28 3.11 1.38
CA LYS A 253 9.66 2.73 1.71
C LYS A 253 10.50 2.49 0.46
N GLU A 254 9.92 1.81 -0.52
CA GLU A 254 10.57 1.45 -1.78
C GLU A 254 10.92 2.67 -2.62
N GLU A 255 10.12 3.74 -2.55
CA GLU A 255 10.38 4.98 -3.27
C GLU A 255 11.58 5.71 -2.67
N ILE A 256 11.56 5.97 -1.36
CA ILE A 256 12.62 6.76 -0.71
C ILE A 256 13.97 6.04 -0.73
N ILE A 257 13.97 4.71 -0.55
CA ILE A 257 15.18 3.88 -0.71
C ILE A 257 15.77 4.06 -2.12
N GLN A 258 14.93 4.09 -3.15
CA GLN A 258 15.41 4.28 -4.52
C GLN A 258 16.05 5.66 -4.71
N TYR A 259 15.55 6.73 -4.09
CA TYR A 259 16.24 8.02 -4.14
C TYR A 259 17.64 7.95 -3.52
N TRP A 260 17.76 7.32 -2.34
CA TRP A 260 19.05 7.14 -1.68
C TRP A 260 20.04 6.33 -2.52
N MET A 261 19.57 5.27 -3.18
CA MET A 261 20.39 4.42 -4.04
C MET A 261 20.95 5.19 -5.25
N GLU A 262 20.09 5.94 -5.93
CA GLU A 262 20.47 6.55 -7.20
C GLU A 262 21.30 7.83 -7.03
N GLU A 263 21.05 8.61 -5.96
CA GLU A 263 21.94 9.72 -5.58
C GLU A 263 23.32 9.19 -5.11
N GLY A 264 23.34 7.96 -4.56
CA GLY A 264 24.55 7.30 -4.09
C GLY A 264 24.78 7.44 -2.59
N LEU A 265 23.75 7.75 -1.80
CA LEU A 265 23.81 7.74 -0.34
C LEU A 265 24.02 6.32 0.20
N ILE A 266 23.42 5.33 -0.45
CA ILE A 266 23.58 3.92 -0.07
C ILE A 266 24.07 3.09 -1.26
N GLY A 267 25.08 2.24 -1.03
CA GLY A 267 25.39 1.14 -1.94
C GLY A 267 26.57 1.31 -2.90
N GLU A 268 27.68 1.90 -2.48
CA GLU A 268 28.85 2.10 -3.35
C GLU A 268 29.45 0.81 -3.98
N ARG A 269 29.18 -0.39 -3.44
CA ARG A 269 29.81 -1.66 -3.90
C ARG A 269 28.94 -2.94 -3.84
N GLY A 270 27.62 -2.83 -3.69
CA GLY A 270 26.71 -3.98 -3.49
C GLY A 270 25.81 -4.32 -4.68
N SER A 271 25.15 -5.48 -4.64
CA SER A 271 24.04 -5.80 -5.57
C SER A 271 22.82 -4.92 -5.27
N ARG A 272 21.93 -4.73 -6.25
CA ARG A 272 20.70 -3.93 -6.05
C ARG A 272 19.88 -4.40 -4.84
N LYS A 273 19.77 -5.71 -4.65
CA LYS A 273 19.12 -6.31 -3.47
C LYS A 273 19.80 -5.89 -2.17
N ALA A 274 21.12 -5.96 -2.10
CA ALA A 274 21.87 -5.57 -0.89
C ALA A 274 21.71 -4.08 -0.58
N MET A 275 21.57 -3.23 -1.61
CA MET A 275 21.28 -1.81 -1.44
C MET A 275 19.86 -1.59 -0.89
N GLU A 276 18.86 -2.29 -1.43
CA GLU A 276 17.48 -2.25 -0.91
C GLU A 276 17.43 -2.75 0.55
N ASP A 277 18.08 -3.87 0.85
CA ASP A 277 18.17 -4.43 2.21
C ASP A 277 18.86 -3.44 3.18
N ASN A 278 19.91 -2.74 2.73
CA ASN A 278 20.55 -1.68 3.51
C ASN A 278 19.61 -0.50 3.75
N GLY A 279 18.89 -0.04 2.71
CA GLY A 279 17.88 1.01 2.85
C GLY A 279 16.77 0.64 3.84
N HIS A 280 16.29 -0.60 3.81
CA HIS A 280 15.33 -1.11 4.79
C HIS A 280 15.91 -1.16 6.20
N SER A 281 17.19 -1.52 6.36
CA SER A 281 17.90 -1.48 7.66
C SER A 281 17.97 -0.06 8.22
N ILE A 282 18.30 0.94 7.39
CA ILE A 282 18.33 2.36 7.79
C ILE A 282 16.93 2.83 8.23
N LEU A 283 15.89 2.53 7.46
CA LEU A 283 14.50 2.85 7.87
C LEU A 283 14.12 2.15 9.18
N GLN A 284 14.53 0.90 9.36
CA GLN A 284 14.30 0.17 10.60
C GLN A 284 15.01 0.84 11.78
N LYS A 285 16.25 1.31 11.61
CA LYS A 285 16.98 2.10 12.63
C LYS A 285 16.20 3.38 12.99
N PHE A 286 15.69 4.13 12.01
CA PHE A 286 14.89 5.33 12.28
C PHE A 286 13.63 5.02 13.09
N GLN A 287 12.97 3.88 12.80
CA GLN A 287 11.81 3.43 13.56
C GLN A 287 12.17 3.00 14.99
N GLN A 288 13.28 2.28 15.15
CA GLN A 288 13.80 1.89 16.46
C GLN A 288 14.16 3.10 17.33
N ASN A 289 14.72 4.14 16.72
CA ASN A 289 15.06 5.41 17.37
C ASN A 289 13.85 6.36 17.51
N CYS A 290 12.65 5.94 17.12
CA CYS A 290 11.42 6.75 17.17
C CYS A 290 11.54 8.10 16.42
N LEU A 291 12.35 8.13 15.36
CA LEU A 291 12.47 9.25 14.43
C LEU A 291 11.47 9.14 13.26
N LEU A 292 11.05 7.92 12.93
CA LEU A 292 9.96 7.64 11.99
C LEU A 292 8.97 6.64 12.59
N GLU A 293 7.71 6.77 12.21
CA GLU A 293 6.62 5.89 12.61
C GLU A 293 6.35 4.82 11.54
N ARG A 294 5.88 3.64 11.96
CA ARG A 294 5.35 2.62 11.06
C ARG A 294 3.87 2.89 10.80
N VAL A 295 3.45 2.87 9.54
CA VAL A 295 2.04 3.06 9.15
C VAL A 295 1.52 1.88 8.33
N GLY A 296 0.22 1.61 8.46
CA GLY A 296 -0.50 0.57 7.72
C GLY A 296 0.08 -0.83 7.92
N ASN A 297 0.15 -1.60 6.84
CA ASN A 297 0.75 -2.95 6.80
C ASN A 297 2.30 -2.95 6.99
N GLY A 298 2.93 -1.78 7.04
CA GLY A 298 4.39 -1.61 7.17
C GLY A 298 5.15 -1.32 5.88
N ALA A 299 4.47 -1.17 4.73
CA ALA A 299 5.07 -0.66 3.49
C ALA A 299 5.36 0.86 3.55
N TYR A 300 4.77 1.57 4.51
CA TYR A 300 4.92 3.01 4.65
C TYR A 300 5.60 3.40 5.97
N VAL A 301 6.29 4.53 5.93
CA VAL A 301 6.80 5.24 7.11
C VAL A 301 6.26 6.66 7.13
N LYS A 302 6.16 7.25 8.32
CA LYS A 302 5.70 8.63 8.48
C LYS A 302 6.64 9.37 9.42
N MET A 303 6.96 10.63 9.11
CA MET A 303 7.70 11.49 10.03
C MET A 303 6.70 12.24 10.92
N HIS A 304 6.90 12.16 12.24
CA HIS A 304 6.11 12.93 13.20
C HIS A 304 6.34 14.43 12.97
N ASP A 305 5.30 15.25 13.07
CA ASP A 305 5.30 16.70 12.81
C ASP A 305 6.46 17.45 13.51
N VAL A 306 6.71 17.24 14.81
CA VAL A 306 7.83 17.86 15.56
C VAL A 306 9.20 17.37 15.06
N VAL A 307 9.32 16.08 14.71
CA VAL A 307 10.57 15.52 14.16
C VAL A 307 10.85 16.10 12.78
N ARG A 308 9.79 16.34 12.01
CA ARG A 308 9.84 17.04 10.74
C ARG A 308 10.25 18.50 10.92
N ASP A 309 9.66 19.23 11.86
CA ASP A 309 10.02 20.61 12.18
C ASP A 309 11.52 20.73 12.51
N MET A 310 12.04 19.79 13.31
CA MET A 310 13.48 19.67 13.58
C MET A 310 14.29 19.42 12.29
N ALA A 311 13.87 18.47 11.45
CA ALA A 311 14.58 18.16 10.20
C ALA A 311 14.59 19.36 9.24
N LEU A 312 13.48 20.11 9.15
CA LEU A 312 13.40 21.36 8.40
C LEU A 312 14.35 22.41 8.98
N HIS A 313 14.44 22.53 10.31
CA HIS A 313 15.38 23.44 10.96
C HIS A 313 16.84 23.10 10.64
N ILE A 314 17.20 21.81 10.68
CA ILE A 314 18.56 21.32 10.39
C ILE A 314 18.93 21.60 8.92
N THR A 315 17.97 21.50 8.00
CA THR A 315 18.21 21.57 6.56
C THR A 315 17.97 22.95 5.94
N ARG A 316 17.34 23.91 6.65
CA ARG A 316 16.84 25.20 6.14
C ARG A 316 17.79 26.08 5.31
N LYS A 317 19.11 25.92 5.47
CA LYS A 317 20.10 26.68 4.68
C LYS A 317 20.43 26.03 3.33
N ARG A 318 20.23 24.71 3.23
CA ARG A 318 20.60 23.89 2.08
C ARG A 318 19.37 23.42 1.32
N PHE A 319 18.23 23.24 1.98
CA PHE A 319 17.02 22.71 1.36
C PHE A 319 15.91 23.76 1.32
N MET A 320 15.19 23.83 0.21
CA MET A 320 13.91 24.54 0.11
C MET A 320 12.79 23.52 0.06
N ILE A 321 12.02 23.42 1.15
CA ILE A 321 10.93 22.44 1.27
C ILE A 321 9.61 23.19 1.39
N LYS A 322 8.85 23.19 0.30
CA LYS A 322 7.48 23.72 0.25
C LYS A 322 6.50 22.69 -0.32
N ALA A 323 6.77 21.41 -0.06
CA ALA A 323 5.87 20.33 -0.43
C ALA A 323 4.54 20.42 0.34
N GLY A 324 3.41 20.20 -0.34
CA GLY A 324 2.09 20.21 0.31
C GLY A 324 1.59 21.57 0.78
N LYS A 325 2.20 22.68 0.33
CA LYS A 325 1.88 24.04 0.81
C LYS A 325 0.73 24.72 0.05
N GLN A 326 0.10 24.02 -0.89
CA GLN A 326 -0.97 24.55 -1.76
C GLN A 326 -0.52 25.74 -2.63
N LEU A 327 0.75 25.77 -3.03
CA LEU A 327 1.27 26.82 -3.90
C LEU A 327 0.61 26.76 -5.28
N LYS A 328 0.23 27.92 -5.83
CA LYS A 328 -0.29 28.06 -7.20
C LYS A 328 0.77 28.49 -8.20
N GLU A 329 1.87 29.05 -7.70
CA GLU A 329 3.00 29.57 -8.45
C GLU A 329 4.30 29.11 -7.80
N LEU A 330 5.41 29.19 -8.54
CA LEU A 330 6.72 28.91 -7.97
C LEU A 330 7.07 29.91 -6.85
N PRO A 331 7.95 29.53 -5.91
CA PRO A 331 8.51 30.46 -4.92
C PRO A 331 9.16 31.67 -5.60
N ASN A 332 9.13 32.81 -4.91
CA ASN A 332 9.74 34.04 -5.40
C ASN A 332 11.24 33.82 -5.63
N GLU A 333 11.81 34.49 -6.64
CA GLU A 333 13.21 34.34 -7.02
C GLU A 333 14.19 34.57 -5.85
N GLU A 334 13.86 35.48 -4.93
CA GLU A 334 14.65 35.78 -3.72
C GLU A 334 14.80 34.59 -2.76
N GLU A 335 13.89 33.61 -2.84
CA GLU A 335 13.94 32.42 -2.00
C GLU A 335 14.89 31.35 -2.56
N TRP A 336 15.29 31.47 -3.84
CA TRP A 336 16.21 30.56 -4.49
C TRP A 336 17.67 30.97 -4.23
N GLY A 337 18.30 30.35 -3.22
CA GLY A 337 19.70 30.59 -2.89
C GLY A 337 20.68 29.74 -3.71
N GLU A 338 21.88 30.27 -3.97
CA GLU A 338 22.98 29.53 -4.64
C GLU A 338 23.49 28.32 -3.82
N ASP A 339 23.25 28.35 -2.50
CA ASP A 339 23.62 27.29 -1.57
C ASP A 339 22.61 26.12 -1.51
N LEU A 340 21.50 26.21 -2.26
CA LEU A 340 20.48 25.17 -2.26
C LEU A 340 20.99 23.89 -2.93
N GLU A 341 20.92 22.80 -2.17
CA GLU A 341 21.25 21.43 -2.58
C GLU A 341 20.02 20.66 -3.03
N LYS A 342 18.86 20.92 -2.42
CA LYS A 342 17.61 20.20 -2.70
C LYS A 342 16.40 21.11 -2.63
N VAL A 343 15.49 20.96 -3.59
CA VAL A 343 14.24 21.70 -3.66
C VAL A 343 13.08 20.72 -3.81
N SER A 344 12.11 20.79 -2.90
CA SER A 344 10.88 20.02 -2.97
C SER A 344 9.67 20.92 -3.00
N LEU A 345 8.98 20.91 -4.14
CA LEU A 345 7.75 21.63 -4.44
C LEU A 345 6.62 20.66 -4.82
N MET A 346 6.76 19.39 -4.47
CA MET A 346 5.79 18.34 -4.76
C MET A 346 4.45 18.55 -4.04
N TYR A 347 3.37 17.95 -4.54
CA TYR A 347 2.03 18.04 -3.93
C TYR A 347 1.55 19.49 -3.76
N ASN A 348 1.64 20.29 -4.81
CA ASN A 348 1.11 21.65 -4.85
C ASN A 348 0.12 21.80 -6.03
N SER A 349 -0.30 23.01 -6.33
CA SER A 349 -1.19 23.34 -7.45
C SER A 349 -0.49 24.27 -8.45
N ILE A 350 0.84 24.16 -8.58
CA ILE A 350 1.64 25.05 -9.42
C ILE A 350 1.28 24.77 -10.87
N SER A 351 0.74 25.78 -11.56
CA SER A 351 0.24 25.59 -12.94
C SER A 351 1.17 26.10 -14.03
N ALA A 352 2.08 27.02 -13.68
CA ALA A 352 2.99 27.66 -14.62
C ALA A 352 4.36 27.93 -13.99
N ILE A 353 5.39 27.90 -14.84
CA ILE A 353 6.76 28.32 -14.53
C ILE A 353 7.01 29.63 -15.28
N PRO A 354 7.60 30.67 -14.66
CA PRO A 354 7.93 31.93 -15.35
C PRO A 354 8.82 31.69 -16.57
N GLN A 355 8.51 32.36 -17.69
CA GLN A 355 9.27 32.21 -18.96
C GLN A 355 10.76 32.58 -18.83
N HIS A 356 11.07 33.50 -17.91
CA HIS A 356 12.42 33.92 -17.61
C HIS A 356 12.60 33.92 -16.11
N MET A 357 13.50 33.09 -15.61
CA MET A 357 13.99 33.15 -14.24
C MET A 357 15.16 34.16 -14.24
N ARG A 358 15.04 35.28 -13.53
CA ARG A 358 16.05 36.36 -13.55
C ARG A 358 17.21 36.11 -12.57
N GLY A 359 17.23 34.95 -11.92
CA GLY A 359 18.24 34.56 -10.93
C GLY A 359 19.53 33.97 -11.52
N PRO A 360 20.61 33.87 -10.73
CA PRO A 360 21.83 33.15 -11.11
C PRO A 360 21.56 31.65 -11.31
N ASN A 361 22.50 30.94 -11.93
CA ASN A 361 22.48 29.47 -11.94
C ASN A 361 22.51 28.93 -10.49
N PHE A 362 21.98 27.73 -10.27
CA PHE A 362 21.96 27.04 -8.98
C PHE A 362 22.95 25.86 -8.98
N PRO A 363 24.26 26.12 -8.79
CA PRO A 363 25.30 25.13 -9.01
C PRO A 363 25.32 24.02 -7.95
N LYS A 364 24.72 24.21 -6.77
CA LYS A 364 24.69 23.15 -5.74
C LYS A 364 23.47 22.26 -5.82
N LEU A 365 22.45 22.62 -6.60
CA LEU A 365 21.18 21.91 -6.64
C LEU A 365 21.33 20.55 -7.32
N THR A 366 21.17 19.46 -6.56
CA THR A 366 21.23 18.08 -7.07
C THR A 366 19.85 17.45 -7.21
N THR A 367 18.85 17.91 -6.44
CA THR A 367 17.52 17.31 -6.40
C THR A 367 16.43 18.36 -6.58
N LEU A 368 15.56 18.16 -7.58
CA LEU A 368 14.39 18.99 -7.81
C LEU A 368 13.13 18.11 -7.93
N LEU A 369 12.23 18.24 -6.95
CA LEU A 369 10.97 17.48 -6.90
C LEU A 369 9.79 18.42 -7.18
N LEU A 370 9.10 18.18 -8.29
CA LEU A 370 7.96 18.95 -8.80
C LEU A 370 6.74 18.07 -9.06
N SER A 371 6.73 16.84 -8.53
CA SER A 371 5.64 15.89 -8.76
C SER A 371 4.32 16.30 -8.12
N TYR A 372 3.22 15.78 -8.67
CA TYR A 372 1.86 16.12 -8.23
C TYR A 372 1.62 17.64 -8.20
N ASN A 373 1.79 18.26 -9.37
CA ASN A 373 1.47 19.67 -9.63
C ASN A 373 0.53 19.76 -10.83
N SER A 374 0.25 20.98 -11.30
CA SER A 374 -0.63 21.25 -12.44
C SER A 374 0.13 21.87 -13.62
N LEU A 375 1.43 21.59 -13.75
CA LEU A 375 2.30 22.20 -14.76
C LEU A 375 1.81 21.85 -16.17
N LYS A 376 1.34 22.86 -16.91
CA LYS A 376 0.86 22.70 -18.30
C LYS A 376 1.98 22.79 -19.33
N GLU A 377 3.02 23.56 -19.00
CA GLU A 377 4.19 23.78 -19.83
C GLU A 377 5.42 24.03 -18.95
N ILE A 378 6.60 23.73 -19.49
CA ILE A 378 7.89 24.04 -18.87
C ILE A 378 8.67 24.88 -19.90
N PRO A 379 9.08 26.12 -19.55
CA PRO A 379 9.81 27.01 -20.45
C PRO A 379 11.11 26.41 -20.98
N GLU A 380 11.48 26.81 -22.21
CA GLU A 380 12.62 26.22 -22.92
C GLU A 380 13.94 26.36 -22.16
N SER A 381 14.20 27.46 -21.47
CA SER A 381 15.46 27.68 -20.73
C SER A 381 15.43 27.19 -19.28
N PHE A 382 14.34 26.58 -18.80
CA PHE A 382 14.17 26.29 -17.37
C PHE A 382 15.31 25.42 -16.81
N PHE A 383 15.66 24.33 -17.50
CA PHE A 383 16.68 23.40 -17.02
C PHE A 383 18.12 23.91 -17.11
N GLU A 384 18.38 24.98 -17.87
CA GLU A 384 19.72 25.57 -18.02
C GLU A 384 20.24 26.18 -16.70
N HIS A 385 19.33 26.53 -15.79
CA HIS A 385 19.68 27.10 -14.48
C HIS A 385 20.23 26.06 -13.50
N PHE A 386 20.13 24.76 -13.79
CA PHE A 386 20.42 23.68 -12.85
C PHE A 386 21.47 22.68 -13.36
N PRO A 387 22.72 23.13 -13.62
CA PRO A 387 23.73 22.34 -14.33
C PRO A 387 24.18 21.06 -13.59
N ASN A 388 23.85 20.91 -12.31
CA ASN A 388 24.28 19.79 -11.47
C ASN A 388 23.13 18.92 -10.94
N ILE A 389 21.91 19.04 -11.51
CA ILE A 389 20.81 18.16 -11.13
C ILE A 389 21.18 16.70 -11.42
N GLU A 390 20.95 15.86 -10.40
CA GLU A 390 21.07 14.41 -10.46
C GLU A 390 19.71 13.72 -10.38
N ILE A 391 18.74 14.31 -9.67
CA ILE A 391 17.38 13.78 -9.50
C ILE A 391 16.35 14.83 -9.91
N LEU A 392 15.55 14.50 -10.90
CA LEU A 392 14.41 15.30 -11.35
C LEU A 392 13.14 14.45 -11.31
N ASP A 393 12.18 14.87 -10.48
CA ASP A 393 10.85 14.27 -10.43
C ASP A 393 9.78 15.26 -10.91
N LEU A 394 9.15 14.92 -12.04
CA LEU A 394 8.08 15.68 -12.69
C LEU A 394 6.78 14.88 -12.76
N SER A 395 6.71 13.75 -12.06
CA SER A 395 5.59 12.80 -12.11
C SER A 395 4.24 13.49 -11.80
N HIS A 396 3.15 12.98 -12.38
CA HIS A 396 1.79 13.48 -12.16
C HIS A 396 1.65 14.97 -12.47
N ASN A 397 2.06 15.37 -13.67
CA ASN A 397 1.83 16.70 -14.23
C ASN A 397 1.19 16.60 -15.63
N PRO A 398 0.34 17.57 -16.02
CA PRO A 398 -0.42 17.51 -17.27
C PRO A 398 0.28 18.11 -18.50
N PHE A 399 1.60 18.38 -18.45
CA PHE A 399 2.32 18.96 -19.59
C PHE A 399 2.38 17.99 -20.78
N LYS A 400 2.40 18.55 -21.99
CA LYS A 400 2.39 17.77 -23.24
C LYS A 400 3.78 17.35 -23.73
N SER A 401 4.80 18.14 -23.39
CA SER A 401 6.18 17.94 -23.83
C SER A 401 7.15 18.50 -22.79
N LEU A 402 8.36 17.96 -22.76
CA LEU A 402 9.50 18.57 -22.08
C LEU A 402 10.29 19.47 -23.04
N PRO A 403 10.88 20.58 -22.57
CA PRO A 403 11.76 21.43 -23.37
C PRO A 403 13.06 20.71 -23.73
N SER A 404 13.71 21.12 -24.82
CA SER A 404 14.95 20.49 -25.31
C SER A 404 16.15 20.74 -24.38
N SER A 405 16.08 21.78 -23.54
CA SER A 405 17.05 22.06 -22.47
C SER A 405 17.18 20.98 -21.41
N ILE A 406 16.28 19.97 -21.35
CA ILE A 406 16.52 18.80 -20.50
C ILE A 406 17.87 18.14 -20.83
N SER A 407 18.31 18.24 -22.09
CA SER A 407 19.60 17.72 -22.54
C SER A 407 20.82 18.45 -21.96
N ALA A 408 20.63 19.60 -21.30
CA ALA A 408 21.67 20.30 -20.54
C ALA A 408 21.98 19.62 -19.19
N LEU A 409 21.10 18.74 -18.70
CA LEU A 409 21.26 18.04 -17.43
C LEU A 409 22.15 16.80 -17.58
N GLU A 410 23.41 16.98 -17.98
CA GLU A 410 24.33 15.87 -18.27
C GLU A 410 24.65 14.98 -17.05
N LYS A 411 24.46 15.52 -15.84
CA LYS A 411 24.65 14.79 -14.56
C LYS A 411 23.39 14.07 -14.07
N LEU A 412 22.27 14.17 -14.80
CA LEU A 412 21.00 13.58 -14.40
C LEU A 412 21.12 12.06 -14.28
N LYS A 413 20.92 11.54 -13.07
CA LYS A 413 20.91 10.10 -12.75
C LYS A 413 19.49 9.54 -12.74
N VAL A 414 18.50 10.33 -12.35
CA VAL A 414 17.10 9.92 -12.20
C VAL A 414 16.16 10.92 -12.87
N LEU A 415 15.35 10.42 -13.81
CA LEU A 415 14.25 11.16 -14.42
C LEU A 415 12.94 10.42 -14.18
N LEU A 416 12.03 11.02 -13.39
CA LEU A 416 10.72 10.46 -13.09
C LEU A 416 9.61 11.29 -13.75
N LEU A 417 8.79 10.61 -14.56
CA LEU A 417 7.71 11.17 -15.36
C LEU A 417 6.45 10.29 -15.26
N ARG A 418 6.30 9.59 -14.12
CA ARG A 418 5.19 8.67 -13.92
C ARG A 418 3.87 9.42 -13.91
N GLY A 419 2.83 8.91 -14.55
CA GLY A 419 1.50 9.52 -14.52
C GLY A 419 1.42 10.88 -15.22
N CYS A 420 2.39 11.22 -16.08
CA CYS A 420 2.29 12.36 -16.99
C CYS A 420 1.43 11.96 -18.20
N TYR A 421 0.12 11.78 -18.00
CA TYR A 421 -0.81 11.18 -18.98
C TYR A 421 -0.87 11.95 -20.32
N ASN A 422 -0.58 13.25 -20.31
CA ASN A 422 -0.60 14.10 -21.50
C ASN A 422 0.75 14.18 -22.22
N LEU A 423 1.83 13.62 -21.65
CA LEU A 423 3.16 13.69 -22.24
C LEU A 423 3.26 12.76 -23.44
N GLU A 424 3.23 13.30 -24.65
CA GLU A 424 3.13 12.49 -25.88
C GLU A 424 4.48 12.02 -26.43
N SER A 425 5.54 12.79 -26.18
CA SER A 425 6.91 12.49 -26.61
C SER A 425 7.96 13.06 -25.66
N LEU A 426 9.19 12.53 -25.75
CA LEU A 426 10.36 13.10 -25.10
C LEU A 426 11.29 13.76 -26.13
N PRO A 427 11.95 14.88 -25.80
CA PRO A 427 13.11 15.35 -26.56
C PRO A 427 14.24 14.31 -26.50
N SER A 428 15.27 14.48 -27.33
CA SER A 428 16.38 13.52 -27.38
C SER A 428 17.05 13.37 -26.01
N VAL A 429 17.16 12.13 -25.55
CA VAL A 429 17.82 11.78 -24.28
C VAL A 429 19.30 11.41 -24.47
N LEU A 430 19.81 11.52 -25.70
CA LEU A 430 21.17 11.10 -26.08
C LEU A 430 22.27 11.68 -25.19
N LYS A 431 22.11 12.93 -24.70
CA LYS A 431 23.11 13.60 -23.86
C LYS A 431 23.05 13.18 -22.38
N LEU A 432 22.00 12.49 -21.94
CA LEU A 432 21.79 12.10 -20.54
C LEU A 432 22.58 10.83 -20.18
N GLN A 433 23.89 10.82 -20.47
CA GLN A 433 24.76 9.65 -20.35
C GLN A 433 24.95 9.15 -18.91
N ALA A 434 24.69 10.01 -17.91
CA ALA A 434 24.69 9.65 -16.50
C ALA A 434 23.40 8.95 -16.02
N LEU A 435 22.37 8.88 -16.85
CA LEU A 435 21.04 8.40 -16.45
C LEU A 435 21.09 6.92 -16.06
N LYS A 436 20.66 6.63 -14.83
CA LYS A 436 20.54 5.30 -14.25
C LYS A 436 19.08 4.85 -14.15
N LYS A 437 18.15 5.79 -14.00
CA LYS A 437 16.73 5.50 -13.83
C LYS A 437 15.86 6.42 -14.67
N LEU A 438 15.01 5.80 -15.49
CA LEU A 438 13.96 6.47 -16.26
C LEU A 438 12.61 5.82 -15.96
N ARG A 439 11.63 6.61 -15.52
CA ARG A 439 10.25 6.14 -15.32
C ARG A 439 9.25 6.90 -16.17
N LEU A 440 8.56 6.18 -17.05
CA LEU A 440 7.52 6.67 -17.95
C LEU A 440 6.17 5.97 -17.70
N GLY A 441 6.04 5.19 -16.62
CA GLY A 441 4.82 4.45 -16.30
C GLY A 441 3.59 5.36 -16.25
N GLY A 442 2.51 5.01 -16.96
CA GLY A 442 1.29 5.81 -17.05
C GLY A 442 1.45 7.15 -17.79
N SER A 443 2.53 7.36 -18.54
CA SER A 443 2.65 8.52 -19.44
C SER A 443 1.93 8.29 -20.77
N GLY A 444 1.59 9.38 -21.47
CA GLY A 444 0.98 9.34 -22.81
C GLY A 444 1.97 9.07 -23.95
N ILE A 445 3.19 8.63 -23.65
CA ILE A 445 4.27 8.46 -24.63
C ILE A 445 3.86 7.40 -25.67
N LYS A 446 4.04 7.73 -26.95
CA LYS A 446 3.63 6.86 -28.08
C LYS A 446 4.78 6.10 -28.72
N GLU A 447 6.02 6.54 -28.51
CA GLU A 447 7.22 5.99 -29.14
C GLU A 447 8.40 5.95 -28.16
N ILE A 448 9.37 5.06 -28.42
CA ILE A 448 10.61 5.01 -27.64
C ILE A 448 11.38 6.33 -27.83
N PRO A 449 11.83 7.00 -26.76
CA PRO A 449 12.61 8.24 -26.85
C PRO A 449 13.88 8.08 -27.69
N GLN A 450 14.17 9.06 -28.56
CA GLN A 450 15.36 9.03 -29.39
C GLN A 450 16.65 9.06 -28.54
N GLY A 451 17.56 8.12 -28.80
CA GLY A 451 18.84 8.00 -28.11
C GLY A 451 18.76 7.19 -26.81
N LEU A 452 17.61 6.57 -26.51
CA LEU A 452 17.46 5.70 -25.35
C LEU A 452 18.49 4.56 -25.39
N GLU A 453 18.70 3.94 -26.55
CA GLU A 453 19.68 2.87 -26.80
C GLU A 453 21.12 3.24 -26.45
N MET A 454 21.44 4.54 -26.39
CA MET A 454 22.77 5.04 -26.05
C MET A 454 22.97 5.20 -24.53
N LEU A 455 21.95 4.98 -23.71
CA LEU A 455 21.99 5.12 -22.25
C LEU A 455 22.54 3.85 -21.58
N VAL A 456 23.83 3.57 -21.81
CA VAL A 456 24.49 2.33 -21.34
C VAL A 456 24.62 2.21 -19.82
N ASN A 457 24.35 3.28 -19.07
CA ASN A 457 24.37 3.30 -17.61
C ASN A 457 23.00 3.03 -16.96
N LEU A 458 21.95 2.86 -17.77
CA LEU A 458 20.59 2.65 -17.31
C LEU A 458 20.47 1.31 -16.56
N ARG A 459 19.97 1.39 -15.33
CA ARG A 459 19.72 0.26 -14.41
C ARG A 459 18.24 0.02 -14.16
N TYR A 460 17.42 1.05 -14.28
CA TYR A 460 15.98 0.98 -14.07
C TYR A 460 15.26 1.67 -15.22
N LEU A 461 14.40 0.92 -15.91
CA LEU A 461 13.64 1.42 -17.05
C LEU A 461 12.18 0.98 -16.90
N ASP A 462 11.27 1.93 -16.77
CA ASP A 462 9.83 1.69 -16.70
C ASP A 462 9.15 2.34 -17.91
N LEU A 463 8.73 1.49 -18.85
CA LEU A 463 8.05 1.81 -20.11
C LEU A 463 6.59 1.34 -20.12
N LEU A 464 5.97 1.15 -18.95
CA LEU A 464 4.55 0.83 -18.84
C LEU A 464 3.68 2.08 -19.08
N ALA A 465 3.85 2.70 -20.26
CA ALA A 465 3.08 3.85 -20.70
C ALA A 465 1.60 3.48 -20.95
N MET A 466 0.77 4.48 -21.23
CA MET A 466 -0.64 4.28 -21.61
C MET A 466 -0.81 3.63 -22.99
N HIS A 467 0.27 3.49 -23.75
CA HIS A 467 0.28 2.86 -25.07
C HIS A 467 1.45 1.88 -25.20
N PRO A 468 1.33 0.83 -26.05
CA PRO A 468 2.44 -0.07 -26.31
C PRO A 468 3.49 0.63 -27.18
N ILE A 469 4.58 1.04 -26.54
CA ILE A 469 5.72 1.70 -27.21
C ILE A 469 6.81 0.73 -27.66
N LEU A 470 6.83 -0.49 -27.12
CA LEU A 470 7.78 -1.54 -27.49
C LEU A 470 7.29 -2.34 -28.71
N ARG A 471 7.28 -1.71 -29.88
CA ARG A 471 6.95 -2.37 -31.16
C ARG A 471 8.13 -3.14 -31.78
N ASN A 472 9.30 -3.06 -31.15
CA ASN A 472 10.50 -3.81 -31.49
C ASN A 472 11.44 -3.85 -30.25
N PRO A 473 11.82 -5.04 -29.74
CA PRO A 473 12.73 -5.15 -28.60
C PRO A 473 14.21 -5.00 -28.96
N GLU A 474 14.61 -4.80 -30.23
CA GLU A 474 16.03 -4.68 -30.61
C GLU A 474 16.81 -3.61 -29.82
N PRO A 475 16.29 -2.38 -29.58
CA PRO A 475 16.98 -1.38 -28.77
C PRO A 475 17.26 -1.86 -27.34
N MET A 476 16.46 -2.81 -26.84
CA MET A 476 16.68 -3.35 -25.52
C MET A 476 18.01 -4.07 -25.41
N ARG A 477 18.60 -4.61 -26.48
CA ARG A 477 19.88 -5.35 -26.42
C ARG A 477 21.04 -4.54 -25.83
N GLU A 478 21.05 -3.23 -26.04
CA GLU A 478 22.15 -2.36 -25.61
C GLU A 478 22.20 -2.12 -24.08
N PHE A 479 21.10 -2.34 -23.35
CA PHE A 479 21.04 -2.11 -21.90
C PHE A 479 21.66 -3.26 -21.08
N ASN A 480 22.98 -3.40 -21.14
CA ASN A 480 23.71 -4.48 -20.46
C ASN A 480 23.76 -4.33 -18.93
N LYS A 481 23.55 -3.11 -18.40
CA LYS A 481 23.50 -2.83 -16.95
C LYS A 481 22.07 -2.78 -16.39
N LEU A 482 21.06 -3.11 -17.20
CA LEU A 482 19.66 -3.03 -16.76
C LEU A 482 19.40 -4.09 -15.68
N GLU A 483 18.84 -3.66 -14.56
CA GLU A 483 18.51 -4.50 -13.41
C GLU A 483 16.99 -4.59 -13.23
N VAL A 484 16.26 -3.51 -13.56
CA VAL A 484 14.81 -3.43 -13.40
C VAL A 484 14.15 -2.97 -14.69
N PHE A 485 13.13 -3.70 -15.14
CA PHE A 485 12.41 -3.39 -16.37
C PHE A 485 10.89 -3.49 -16.24
N GLY A 486 10.18 -2.43 -16.61
CA GLY A 486 8.75 -2.43 -16.85
C GLY A 486 8.49 -2.23 -18.34
N GLY A 487 7.66 -3.07 -18.96
CA GLY A 487 7.40 -2.94 -20.40
C GLY A 487 6.08 -3.54 -20.85
N TRP A 488 5.48 -2.95 -21.88
CA TRP A 488 4.28 -3.44 -22.53
C TRP A 488 4.55 -3.81 -23.98
N PHE A 489 4.37 -5.09 -24.31
CA PHE A 489 4.41 -5.64 -25.67
C PHE A 489 2.99 -5.82 -26.24
N CYS A 490 2.76 -5.37 -27.46
CA CYS A 490 1.44 -5.50 -28.11
C CYS A 490 1.21 -6.86 -28.80
N ASN A 491 2.23 -7.71 -28.92
CA ASN A 491 2.07 -9.00 -29.59
C ASN A 491 3.06 -10.03 -29.06
N MET A 492 2.76 -11.30 -29.34
CA MET A 492 3.55 -12.44 -28.92
C MET A 492 4.90 -12.54 -29.65
N SER A 493 4.99 -12.07 -30.89
CA SER A 493 6.24 -12.13 -31.67
C SER A 493 7.34 -11.29 -31.02
N ASP A 494 7.02 -10.05 -30.66
CA ASP A 494 7.97 -9.12 -30.04
C ASP A 494 8.31 -9.53 -28.60
N TRP A 495 7.32 -10.03 -27.86
CA TRP A 495 7.57 -10.68 -26.57
C TRP A 495 8.55 -11.85 -26.71
N ASN A 496 8.31 -12.78 -27.62
CA ASN A 496 9.16 -13.95 -27.82
C ASN A 496 10.57 -13.56 -28.27
N LYS A 497 10.73 -12.53 -29.13
CA LYS A 497 12.03 -11.96 -29.48
C LYS A 497 12.76 -11.42 -28.25
N TYR A 498 12.06 -10.68 -27.38
CA TYR A 498 12.63 -10.15 -26.15
C TYR A 498 13.08 -11.27 -25.20
N VAL A 499 12.24 -12.27 -24.95
CA VAL A 499 12.59 -13.43 -24.10
C VAL A 499 13.81 -14.17 -24.65
N GLY A 500 13.90 -14.30 -25.98
CA GLY A 500 15.04 -14.89 -26.68
C GLY A 500 16.38 -14.17 -26.44
N GLN A 501 16.37 -12.88 -26.11
CA GLN A 501 17.59 -12.10 -25.81
C GLN A 501 18.17 -12.38 -24.42
N ARG A 502 17.45 -13.11 -23.55
CA ARG A 502 17.88 -13.60 -22.23
C ARG A 502 18.65 -12.58 -21.38
N LYS A 503 17.93 -11.62 -20.80
CA LYS A 503 18.47 -10.73 -19.76
C LYS A 503 18.16 -11.26 -18.37
N ASN A 504 19.19 -11.47 -17.56
CA ASN A 504 19.01 -11.80 -16.14
C ASN A 504 18.79 -10.51 -15.36
N LEU A 505 17.53 -10.11 -15.25
CA LEU A 505 17.12 -8.92 -14.52
C LEU A 505 16.90 -9.24 -13.04
N TYR A 506 17.07 -8.24 -12.18
CA TYR A 506 16.73 -8.35 -10.76
C TYR A 506 15.21 -8.32 -10.54
N LYS A 507 14.49 -7.40 -11.20
CA LYS A 507 13.01 -7.29 -11.14
C LYS A 507 12.46 -6.96 -12.53
N TYR A 508 11.25 -7.42 -12.84
CA TYR A 508 10.53 -6.96 -14.03
C TYR A 508 9.02 -7.06 -13.87
N SER A 509 8.31 -6.13 -14.51
CA SER A 509 6.85 -6.19 -14.67
C SER A 509 6.52 -6.05 -16.15
N ILE A 510 6.11 -7.15 -16.77
CA ILE A 510 5.83 -7.18 -18.21
C ILE A 510 4.33 -7.36 -18.44
N LEU A 511 3.76 -6.50 -19.28
CA LEU A 511 2.45 -6.71 -19.89
C LEU A 511 2.63 -7.17 -21.33
N VAL A 512 1.91 -8.23 -21.70
CA VAL A 512 1.69 -8.58 -23.10
C VAL A 512 0.19 -8.48 -23.34
N CYS A 513 -0.23 -7.51 -24.16
CA CYS A 513 -1.64 -7.26 -24.44
C CYS A 513 -1.79 -6.53 -25.78
N PRO A 514 -2.59 -7.04 -26.73
CA PRO A 514 -2.73 -6.44 -28.07
C PRO A 514 -3.53 -5.14 -28.10
N LEU A 515 -4.33 -4.89 -27.06
CA LEU A 515 -5.23 -3.74 -26.93
C LEU A 515 -5.00 -3.05 -25.60
N ASP A 516 -5.66 -1.91 -25.37
CA ASP A 516 -5.60 -1.23 -24.08
C ASP A 516 -6.05 -2.19 -22.94
N PRO A 517 -5.23 -2.37 -21.89
CA PRO A 517 -5.52 -3.30 -20.81
C PRO A 517 -6.79 -2.90 -20.05
N SER A 518 -7.48 -3.87 -19.46
CA SER A 518 -8.71 -3.63 -18.70
C SER A 518 -8.48 -2.83 -17.41
N ARG A 519 -7.25 -2.84 -16.87
CA ARG A 519 -6.85 -2.19 -15.60
C ARG A 519 -5.36 -1.80 -15.62
N ASP A 520 -4.95 -0.97 -14.66
CA ASP A 520 -3.54 -0.65 -14.43
C ASP A 520 -2.72 -1.92 -14.15
N ILE A 521 -1.54 -1.99 -14.77
CA ILE A 521 -0.60 -3.09 -14.59
C ILE A 521 0.05 -2.89 -13.21
N PRO A 522 -0.08 -3.85 -12.29
CA PRO A 522 0.57 -3.72 -10.99
C PRO A 522 2.09 -3.70 -11.17
N TRP A 523 2.76 -2.71 -10.58
CA TRP A 523 4.21 -2.73 -10.48
C TRP A 523 4.60 -3.81 -9.47
N ALA A 524 5.02 -4.97 -9.96
CA ALA A 524 5.35 -6.08 -9.08
C ALA A 524 6.62 -5.80 -8.26
N SER A 525 6.60 -6.21 -6.99
CA SER A 525 7.80 -6.24 -6.14
C SER A 525 8.79 -7.35 -6.55
N SER A 526 8.40 -8.18 -7.53
CA SER A 526 9.13 -9.35 -8.02
C SER A 526 9.15 -9.40 -9.55
N LYS A 527 9.47 -10.58 -10.10
CA LYS A 527 9.50 -10.87 -11.54
C LYS A 527 8.12 -11.35 -12.04
N LEU A 528 7.35 -10.46 -12.65
CA LEU A 528 5.97 -10.68 -13.11
C LEU A 528 5.85 -10.60 -14.63
N VAL A 529 5.14 -11.55 -15.21
CA VAL A 529 4.59 -11.45 -16.57
C VAL A 529 3.06 -11.57 -16.51
N LEU A 530 2.38 -10.60 -17.10
CA LEU A 530 0.93 -10.56 -17.30
C LEU A 530 0.63 -10.68 -18.79
N PHE A 531 -0.08 -11.74 -19.17
CA PHE A 531 -0.70 -11.86 -20.47
C PHE A 531 -2.17 -11.48 -20.35
N GLU A 532 -2.64 -10.56 -21.18
CA GLU A 532 -4.02 -10.12 -21.20
C GLU A 532 -4.59 -10.12 -22.62
N ARG A 533 -5.79 -10.69 -22.82
CA ARG A 533 -6.49 -10.75 -24.12
C ARG A 533 -5.65 -11.38 -25.23
N ILE A 534 -4.93 -12.45 -24.90
CA ILE A 534 -4.06 -13.18 -25.83
C ILE A 534 -4.66 -14.53 -26.17
N GLU A 535 -4.57 -14.89 -27.45
CA GLU A 535 -4.79 -16.24 -27.93
C GLU A 535 -3.52 -17.08 -27.74
N ILE A 536 -3.64 -18.19 -27.01
CA ILE A 536 -2.50 -19.04 -26.64
C ILE A 536 -2.23 -20.15 -27.69
N ASN A 537 -3.10 -20.31 -28.70
CA ASN A 537 -3.12 -21.48 -29.61
C ASN A 537 -2.51 -21.29 -31.02
N SER A 538 -1.86 -20.16 -31.34
CA SER A 538 -1.57 -19.80 -32.74
C SER A 538 -0.26 -20.35 -33.34
N GLY A 539 0.21 -21.54 -32.95
CA GLY A 539 1.41 -22.17 -33.53
C GLY A 539 2.75 -21.52 -33.16
N ASP A 540 2.75 -20.32 -32.59
CA ASP A 540 3.91 -19.67 -31.98
C ASP A 540 4.02 -20.10 -30.51
N ALA A 541 5.03 -20.91 -30.18
CA ALA A 541 5.22 -21.35 -28.81
C ALA A 541 5.44 -20.15 -27.87
N VAL A 542 4.54 -19.95 -26.90
CA VAL A 542 4.73 -18.94 -25.85
C VAL A 542 6.04 -19.22 -25.11
N MET A 543 6.93 -18.24 -25.07
CA MET A 543 8.14 -18.33 -24.25
C MET A 543 7.91 -17.66 -22.90
N LEU A 544 8.43 -18.28 -21.85
CA LEU A 544 8.50 -17.70 -20.50
C LEU A 544 9.96 -17.53 -20.10
N PRO A 545 10.33 -16.45 -19.38
CA PRO A 545 11.63 -16.37 -18.72
C PRO A 545 11.76 -17.48 -17.68
N TYR A 546 12.95 -18.08 -17.55
CA TYR A 546 13.16 -19.18 -16.61
C TYR A 546 13.08 -18.75 -15.14
N ASP A 547 13.39 -17.48 -14.89
CA ASP A 547 13.45 -16.84 -13.58
C ASP A 547 12.13 -16.15 -13.19
N ILE A 548 11.06 -16.37 -13.96
CA ILE A 548 9.74 -15.81 -13.69
C ILE A 548 9.24 -16.28 -12.33
N GLN A 549 8.74 -15.36 -11.51
CA GLN A 549 8.23 -15.66 -10.17
C GLN A 549 6.71 -15.55 -10.10
N GLN A 550 6.10 -14.70 -10.92
CA GLN A 550 4.65 -14.53 -10.98
C GLN A 550 4.17 -14.54 -12.43
N LEU A 551 3.13 -15.33 -12.70
CA LEU A 551 2.46 -15.42 -14.00
C LEU A 551 0.99 -15.07 -13.86
N HIS A 552 0.54 -14.01 -14.54
CA HIS A 552 -0.86 -13.63 -14.58
C HIS A 552 -1.42 -13.81 -16.00
N LEU A 553 -2.62 -14.38 -16.08
CA LEU A 553 -3.37 -14.60 -17.31
C LEU A 553 -4.77 -14.00 -17.14
N LYS A 554 -5.11 -13.04 -17.99
CA LYS A 554 -6.39 -12.31 -17.92
C LYS A 554 -7.08 -12.29 -19.26
N HIS A 555 -8.35 -12.68 -19.33
CA HIS A 555 -9.11 -12.66 -20.59
C HIS A 555 -8.42 -13.43 -21.75
N CYS A 556 -7.58 -14.42 -21.45
CA CYS A 556 -6.89 -15.21 -22.46
C CYS A 556 -7.77 -16.36 -22.95
N TYR A 557 -7.57 -16.79 -24.19
CA TYR A 557 -8.38 -17.84 -24.82
C TYR A 557 -7.53 -18.78 -25.69
N GLY A 558 -8.15 -19.87 -26.14
CA GLY A 558 -7.53 -20.89 -26.98
C GLY A 558 -6.95 -22.05 -26.16
N ALA A 559 -6.12 -21.79 -25.15
CA ALA A 559 -5.45 -22.85 -24.40
C ALA A 559 -6.44 -23.83 -23.76
N LYS A 560 -6.14 -25.13 -23.86
CA LYS A 560 -6.88 -26.17 -23.11
C LYS A 560 -6.32 -26.39 -21.72
N SER A 561 -5.02 -26.12 -21.55
CA SER A 561 -4.30 -26.18 -20.28
C SER A 561 -3.16 -25.17 -20.25
N LEU A 562 -2.79 -24.68 -19.06
CA LEU A 562 -1.64 -23.77 -18.95
C LEU A 562 -0.30 -24.40 -19.35
N ASN A 563 -0.22 -25.73 -19.48
CA ASN A 563 0.98 -26.38 -20.02
C ASN A 563 1.27 -25.99 -21.47
N ASP A 564 0.25 -25.54 -22.20
CA ASP A 564 0.38 -25.01 -23.56
C ASP A 564 1.32 -23.77 -23.59
N ILE A 565 1.58 -23.13 -22.44
CA ILE A 565 2.40 -21.92 -22.26
C ILE A 565 3.87 -22.24 -21.89
N ARG A 566 4.34 -23.47 -22.07
CA ARG A 566 5.70 -23.90 -21.65
C ARG A 566 6.01 -23.60 -20.18
N LEU A 567 5.05 -23.79 -19.27
CA LEU A 567 5.23 -23.65 -17.82
C LEU A 567 6.45 -24.41 -17.28
N ARG A 568 6.85 -25.52 -17.94
CA ARG A 568 8.06 -26.28 -17.60
C ARG A 568 9.35 -25.46 -17.61
N ASP A 569 9.39 -24.37 -18.38
CA ASP A 569 10.56 -23.49 -18.50
C ASP A 569 10.63 -22.52 -17.30
N ALA A 570 9.51 -22.26 -16.61
CA ALA A 570 9.37 -21.33 -15.48
C ALA A 570 9.80 -21.95 -14.13
N ILE A 571 11.10 -22.15 -13.95
CA ILE A 571 11.69 -22.92 -12.84
C ILE A 571 11.48 -22.24 -11.47
N ASP A 572 11.45 -20.90 -11.43
CA ASP A 572 11.33 -20.11 -10.19
C ASP A 572 9.89 -19.64 -9.87
N LEU A 573 8.87 -20.25 -10.50
CA LEU A 573 7.48 -19.81 -10.39
C LEU A 573 6.92 -19.99 -8.98
N LYS A 574 6.50 -18.88 -8.36
CA LYS A 574 5.92 -18.85 -7.00
C LYS A 574 4.45 -18.45 -6.97
N GLY A 575 3.97 -17.71 -7.97
CA GLY A 575 2.60 -17.20 -7.99
C GLY A 575 1.95 -17.36 -9.36
N CYS A 576 0.70 -17.80 -9.40
CA CYS A 576 -0.09 -17.87 -10.61
C CYS A 576 -1.50 -17.30 -10.40
N THR A 577 -1.92 -16.42 -11.31
CA THR A 577 -3.27 -15.84 -11.32
C THR A 577 -3.91 -16.09 -12.69
N VAL A 578 -5.11 -16.66 -12.71
CA VAL A 578 -5.91 -16.88 -13.92
C VAL A 578 -7.29 -16.25 -13.72
N GLU A 579 -7.64 -15.29 -14.56
CA GLU A 579 -8.86 -14.49 -14.44
C GLU A 579 -9.55 -14.35 -15.80
N ASP A 580 -10.86 -14.62 -15.86
CA ASP A 580 -11.69 -14.42 -17.05
C ASP A 580 -11.20 -15.16 -18.32
N CYS A 581 -10.44 -16.25 -18.18
CA CYS A 581 -9.95 -17.04 -19.30
C CYS A 581 -10.97 -18.08 -19.76
N SER A 582 -11.08 -18.29 -21.08
CA SER A 582 -12.01 -19.25 -21.70
C SER A 582 -11.29 -20.39 -22.42
N GLY A 583 -11.97 -21.53 -22.59
CA GLY A 583 -11.42 -22.71 -23.27
C GLY A 583 -10.51 -23.61 -22.42
N LEU A 584 -10.11 -23.17 -21.22
CA LEU A 584 -9.33 -23.99 -20.28
C LEU A 584 -10.20 -25.12 -19.73
N GLU A 585 -9.97 -26.35 -20.17
CA GLU A 585 -10.65 -27.55 -19.65
C GLU A 585 -10.06 -27.96 -18.28
N SER A 586 -8.73 -27.88 -18.16
CA SER A 586 -7.98 -28.09 -16.92
C SER A 586 -6.97 -26.95 -16.73
N ILE A 587 -6.77 -26.47 -15.50
CA ILE A 587 -5.81 -25.36 -15.28
C ILE A 587 -4.38 -25.86 -15.46
N PHE A 588 -4.02 -26.94 -14.76
CA PHE A 588 -2.70 -27.57 -14.81
C PHE A 588 -2.78 -29.02 -15.32
N SER A 589 -1.62 -29.62 -15.58
CA SER A 589 -1.50 -31.07 -15.86
C SER A 589 -0.68 -31.70 -14.76
N SER A 590 -0.88 -33.01 -14.55
CA SER A 590 -0.12 -33.78 -13.56
C SER A 590 1.40 -33.82 -13.81
N LYS A 591 1.89 -33.40 -14.98
CA LYS A 591 3.30 -33.49 -15.40
C LYS A 591 4.14 -32.22 -15.12
N CYS A 592 3.69 -31.32 -14.25
CA CYS A 592 4.35 -30.03 -14.00
C CYS A 592 5.00 -29.97 -12.61
N ASP A 593 6.30 -30.28 -12.54
CA ASP A 593 7.07 -30.22 -11.29
C ASP A 593 7.17 -28.80 -10.70
N GLN A 594 7.01 -27.76 -11.52
CA GLN A 594 7.07 -26.35 -11.10
C GLN A 594 5.98 -26.02 -10.08
N LEU A 595 4.86 -26.75 -10.07
CA LEU A 595 3.77 -26.55 -9.12
C LEU A 595 4.17 -26.81 -7.67
N LYS A 596 5.20 -27.64 -7.44
CA LYS A 596 5.71 -27.93 -6.09
C LYS A 596 6.26 -26.70 -5.39
N GLN A 597 6.72 -25.70 -6.16
CA GLN A 597 7.27 -24.45 -5.65
C GLN A 597 6.22 -23.33 -5.56
N LEU A 598 5.02 -23.54 -6.12
CA LEU A 598 3.98 -22.55 -6.17
C LEU A 598 3.50 -22.22 -4.74
N GLU A 599 3.60 -20.95 -4.36
CA GLU A 599 3.18 -20.43 -3.06
C GLU A 599 1.79 -19.78 -3.11
N TYR A 600 1.39 -19.21 -4.25
CA TYR A 600 0.13 -18.49 -4.42
C TYR A 600 -0.61 -18.92 -5.69
N LEU A 601 -1.89 -19.25 -5.56
CA LEU A 601 -2.76 -19.57 -6.69
C LEU A 601 -4.09 -18.82 -6.59
N THR A 602 -4.40 -18.01 -7.60
CA THR A 602 -5.66 -17.25 -7.68
C THR A 602 -6.41 -17.60 -8.96
N LEU A 603 -7.67 -18.02 -8.83
CA LEU A 603 -8.55 -18.37 -9.95
C LEU A 603 -9.84 -17.58 -9.90
N ARG A 604 -10.19 -16.88 -10.97
CA ARG A 604 -11.37 -16.00 -11.02
C ARG A 604 -12.13 -16.15 -12.32
N ASN A 605 -13.45 -16.30 -12.21
CA ASN A 605 -14.39 -16.30 -13.33
C ASN A 605 -14.00 -17.29 -14.47
N LEU A 606 -13.70 -18.53 -14.11
CA LEU A 606 -13.31 -19.57 -15.07
C LEU A 606 -14.52 -20.44 -15.40
N ALA A 607 -15.21 -20.09 -16.49
CA ALA A 607 -16.47 -20.71 -16.87
C ALA A 607 -16.32 -22.12 -17.47
N ASP A 608 -15.15 -22.49 -17.99
CA ASP A 608 -14.93 -23.74 -18.73
C ASP A 608 -14.17 -24.83 -17.97
N SER A 609 -13.40 -24.44 -16.96
CA SER A 609 -12.55 -25.36 -16.22
C SER A 609 -13.38 -26.34 -15.40
N LYS A 610 -13.17 -27.64 -15.65
CA LYS A 610 -13.82 -28.73 -14.91
C LYS A 610 -12.96 -29.21 -13.76
N ASP A 611 -11.64 -29.18 -13.95
CA ASP A 611 -10.67 -29.69 -12.99
C ASP A 611 -9.49 -28.73 -12.83
N LEU A 612 -8.91 -28.70 -11.62
CA LEU A 612 -7.70 -27.91 -11.37
C LEU A 612 -6.46 -28.55 -12.01
N VAL A 613 -6.33 -29.87 -11.89
CA VAL A 613 -5.24 -30.66 -12.46
C VAL A 613 -5.86 -31.74 -13.32
N GLY A 614 -5.60 -31.71 -14.63
CA GLY A 614 -6.04 -32.76 -15.55
C GLY A 614 -5.19 -34.02 -15.39
N VAL A 615 -5.83 -35.16 -15.10
CA VAL A 615 -5.21 -36.48 -15.15
C VAL A 615 -5.23 -36.92 -16.61
N GLY A 616 -4.05 -37.01 -17.25
CA GLY A 616 -3.95 -37.45 -18.63
C GLY A 616 -4.55 -38.86 -18.80
N ALA A 617 -5.31 -39.09 -19.86
CA ALA A 617 -5.86 -40.40 -20.16
C ALA A 617 -4.73 -41.44 -20.29
N GLY A 618 -4.62 -42.35 -19.33
CA GLY A 618 -3.88 -43.61 -19.49
C GLY A 618 -2.64 -43.87 -18.61
N VAL A 619 -2.34 -43.09 -17.57
CA VAL A 619 -1.29 -43.48 -16.59
C VAL A 619 -1.71 -43.10 -15.17
N GLU A 620 -1.79 -44.09 -14.27
CA GLU A 620 -1.83 -43.91 -12.81
C GLU A 620 -0.46 -43.40 -12.34
N GLU A 621 -0.19 -42.11 -12.51
CA GLU A 621 0.97 -41.43 -11.91
C GLU A 621 0.50 -40.57 -10.73
N SER A 622 1.18 -40.71 -9.58
CA SER A 622 0.72 -40.13 -8.32
C SER A 622 0.76 -38.60 -8.35
N SER A 623 -0.39 -37.98 -8.09
CA SER A 623 -0.55 -36.53 -7.91
C SER A 623 -0.08 -36.03 -6.54
N VAL A 624 0.67 -36.87 -5.82
CA VAL A 624 1.08 -36.67 -4.43
C VAL A 624 2.07 -35.51 -4.33
N GLY A 625 1.73 -34.52 -3.52
CA GLY A 625 2.60 -33.39 -3.19
C GLY A 625 2.79 -32.35 -4.30
N ILE A 626 1.93 -32.31 -5.33
CA ILE A 626 2.01 -31.35 -6.46
C ILE A 626 2.02 -29.88 -5.97
N PHE A 627 1.38 -29.55 -4.84
CA PHE A 627 1.30 -28.18 -4.29
C PHE A 627 1.92 -28.05 -2.89
N SER A 628 2.99 -28.80 -2.61
CA SER A 628 3.61 -28.88 -1.27
C SER A 628 4.07 -27.54 -0.67
N SER A 629 4.38 -26.53 -1.48
CA SER A 629 4.77 -25.18 -1.01
C SER A 629 3.63 -24.17 -0.93
N LEU A 630 2.40 -24.55 -1.28
CA LEU A 630 1.28 -23.63 -1.42
C LEU A 630 0.90 -23.00 -0.08
N LYS A 631 0.84 -21.67 -0.04
CA LYS A 631 0.52 -20.85 1.13
C LYS A 631 -0.86 -20.21 1.01
N VAL A 632 -1.27 -19.79 -0.18
CA VAL A 632 -2.56 -19.13 -0.40
C VAL A 632 -3.23 -19.70 -1.63
N ILE A 633 -4.50 -20.07 -1.47
CA ILE A 633 -5.38 -20.42 -2.58
C ILE A 633 -6.64 -19.57 -2.53
N THR A 634 -6.96 -18.92 -3.64
CA THR A 634 -8.14 -18.07 -3.78
C THR A 634 -8.91 -18.46 -5.03
N ARG A 635 -10.22 -18.68 -4.88
CA ARG A 635 -11.10 -19.07 -5.98
C ARG A 635 -12.40 -18.30 -5.95
N GLN A 636 -12.79 -17.73 -7.07
CA GLN A 636 -13.99 -16.91 -7.17
C GLN A 636 -14.72 -17.14 -8.49
N LYS A 637 -16.05 -17.36 -8.48
CA LYS A 637 -16.88 -17.47 -9.70
C LYS A 637 -16.41 -18.54 -10.71
N CYS A 638 -15.89 -19.68 -10.25
CA CYS A 638 -15.53 -20.80 -11.14
C CYS A 638 -16.58 -21.90 -10.99
N ASP A 639 -17.59 -21.92 -11.87
CA ASP A 639 -18.81 -22.68 -11.63
C ASP A 639 -18.75 -24.15 -12.03
N LYS A 640 -17.88 -24.57 -12.95
CA LYS A 640 -17.85 -25.97 -13.45
C LYS A 640 -17.03 -26.94 -12.60
N ILE A 641 -16.14 -26.45 -11.73
CA ILE A 641 -15.32 -27.31 -10.89
C ILE A 641 -16.09 -27.70 -9.62
N LYS A 642 -16.36 -28.99 -9.45
CA LYS A 642 -17.15 -29.54 -8.32
C LYS A 642 -16.36 -29.82 -7.06
N LYS A 643 -15.05 -30.04 -7.19
CA LYS A 643 -14.12 -30.42 -6.11
C LYS A 643 -12.92 -29.48 -6.13
N MET A 644 -12.52 -28.89 -4.99
CA MET A 644 -11.47 -27.87 -5.00
C MET A 644 -10.06 -28.48 -5.05
N PHE A 645 -9.72 -29.42 -4.16
CA PHE A 645 -8.43 -30.13 -4.20
C PHE A 645 -8.43 -31.47 -3.43
N SER A 646 -7.51 -32.37 -3.80
CA SER A 646 -7.28 -33.64 -3.10
C SER A 646 -6.41 -33.47 -1.86
N ALA A 647 -6.69 -34.24 -0.81
CA ALA A 647 -5.84 -34.39 0.37
C ALA A 647 -4.40 -34.84 0.01
N ASP A 648 -4.21 -35.52 -1.13
CA ASP A 648 -2.90 -36.00 -1.60
C ASP A 648 -1.91 -34.88 -1.93
N TRP A 649 -2.36 -33.63 -2.06
CA TRP A 649 -1.48 -32.54 -2.48
C TRP A 649 -0.52 -32.05 -1.38
N VAL A 650 -0.61 -32.61 -0.16
CA VAL A 650 0.31 -32.35 0.98
C VAL A 650 0.41 -30.83 1.27
N LEU A 651 -0.70 -30.21 1.68
CA LEU A 651 -0.85 -28.76 1.83
C LEU A 651 -0.45 -28.21 3.22
N HIS A 652 0.60 -28.75 3.84
CA HIS A 652 1.01 -28.39 5.21
C HIS A 652 1.48 -26.92 5.36
N ASN A 653 1.83 -26.26 4.25
CA ASN A 653 2.26 -24.86 4.25
C ASN A 653 1.12 -23.86 4.07
N LEU A 654 -0.11 -24.34 3.87
CA LEU A 654 -1.26 -23.51 3.54
C LEU A 654 -1.63 -22.61 4.72
N LYS A 655 -1.72 -21.31 4.45
CA LYS A 655 -2.05 -20.25 5.40
C LYS A 655 -3.45 -19.68 5.19
N LYS A 656 -3.90 -19.59 3.93
CA LYS A 656 -5.20 -19.00 3.60
C LYS A 656 -5.92 -19.81 2.51
N ILE A 657 -7.19 -20.12 2.80
CA ILE A 657 -8.17 -20.64 1.84
C ILE A 657 -9.27 -19.59 1.70
N GLU A 658 -9.54 -19.15 0.48
CA GLU A 658 -10.64 -18.24 0.17
C GLU A 658 -11.41 -18.74 -1.05
N VAL A 659 -12.71 -19.01 -0.87
CA VAL A 659 -13.59 -19.51 -1.93
C VAL A 659 -14.89 -18.72 -1.92
N SER A 660 -15.22 -18.11 -3.05
CA SER A 660 -16.44 -17.30 -3.15
C SER A 660 -17.22 -17.51 -4.45
N SER A 661 -18.55 -17.40 -4.36
CA SER A 661 -19.45 -17.35 -5.52
C SER A 661 -19.28 -18.49 -6.53
N CYS A 662 -18.99 -19.71 -6.09
CA CYS A 662 -18.86 -20.90 -6.95
C CYS A 662 -20.10 -21.78 -6.82
N SER A 663 -20.96 -21.76 -7.83
CA SER A 663 -22.34 -22.26 -7.74
C SER A 663 -22.53 -23.77 -7.81
N GLN A 664 -21.55 -24.54 -8.31
CA GLN A 664 -21.61 -26.01 -8.38
C GLN A 664 -20.54 -26.71 -7.52
N LEU A 665 -19.82 -25.96 -6.67
CA LEU A 665 -18.82 -26.56 -5.78
C LEU A 665 -19.53 -27.41 -4.72
N GLU A 666 -19.21 -28.70 -4.65
CA GLU A 666 -19.85 -29.65 -3.74
C GLU A 666 -18.98 -29.92 -2.50
N GLU A 667 -17.66 -29.97 -2.67
CA GLU A 667 -16.66 -30.24 -1.62
C GLU A 667 -15.40 -29.38 -1.80
N ILE A 668 -14.81 -28.91 -0.70
CA ILE A 668 -13.52 -28.20 -0.72
C ILE A 668 -12.38 -29.23 -0.79
N ILE A 669 -12.30 -30.14 0.18
CA ILE A 669 -11.19 -31.09 0.32
C ILE A 669 -11.70 -32.51 0.12
N THR A 670 -11.12 -33.24 -0.85
CA THR A 670 -11.51 -34.62 -1.16
C THR A 670 -10.50 -35.63 -0.59
N GLU A 671 -10.96 -36.86 -0.37
CA GLU A 671 -10.13 -37.99 0.06
C GLU A 671 -8.99 -38.33 -0.92
N PRO A 672 -7.90 -38.95 -0.42
CA PRO A 672 -6.82 -39.51 -1.23
C PRO A 672 -7.29 -40.45 -2.35
N GLU A 673 -6.77 -40.26 -3.56
CA GLU A 673 -6.97 -41.21 -4.66
C GLU A 673 -6.00 -42.39 -4.50
N GLY A 674 -6.48 -43.54 -3.99
CA GLY A 674 -5.68 -44.77 -3.93
C GLY A 674 -5.96 -45.72 -2.77
N GLU A 675 -6.73 -45.31 -1.76
CA GLU A 675 -7.18 -46.24 -0.71
C GLU A 675 -8.57 -46.78 -1.04
N GLY A 676 -8.59 -47.86 -1.84
CA GLY A 676 -9.77 -48.70 -1.96
C GLY A 676 -10.11 -49.32 -0.60
N MET A 677 -11.33 -49.08 -0.11
CA MET A 677 -12.00 -49.82 0.98
C MET A 677 -11.05 -50.44 2.03
N GLY A 678 -10.47 -49.60 2.88
CA GLY A 678 -10.02 -50.02 4.20
C GLY A 678 -11.21 -49.95 5.17
N THR A 679 -11.71 -51.10 5.62
CA THR A 679 -12.71 -51.21 6.68
C THR A 679 -12.12 -50.86 8.05
N THR A 680 -11.78 -49.60 8.27
CA THR A 680 -11.43 -49.06 9.59
C THR A 680 -12.27 -47.84 9.84
N ASN A 681 -13.08 -47.86 10.91
CA ASN A 681 -13.87 -46.73 11.41
C ASN A 681 -12.99 -45.58 11.97
N ASP A 682 -11.74 -45.46 11.50
CA ASP A 682 -10.81 -44.46 12.00
C ASP A 682 -11.03 -43.16 11.22
N SER A 683 -11.31 -42.08 11.96
CA SER A 683 -11.45 -40.73 11.42
C SER A 683 -10.15 -40.29 10.73
N LEU A 684 -10.24 -39.83 9.48
CA LEU A 684 -9.10 -39.35 8.70
C LEU A 684 -8.71 -37.93 9.15
N ASN A 685 -7.57 -37.80 9.83
CA ASN A 685 -7.08 -36.50 10.29
C ASN A 685 -6.24 -35.80 9.21
N LEU A 686 -6.71 -34.66 8.74
CA LEU A 686 -6.03 -33.81 7.77
C LEU A 686 -5.37 -32.62 8.47
N ASN A 687 -4.04 -32.60 8.49
CA ASN A 687 -3.27 -31.61 9.24
C ASN A 687 -2.92 -30.35 8.43
N PHE A 688 -3.43 -29.21 8.89
CA PHE A 688 -3.19 -27.87 8.35
C PHE A 688 -2.59 -26.94 9.42
N PRO A 689 -1.36 -27.22 9.89
CA PRO A 689 -0.79 -26.57 11.08
C PRO A 689 -0.57 -25.06 10.91
N LYS A 690 -0.43 -24.57 9.66
CA LYS A 690 -0.16 -23.16 9.35
C LYS A 690 -1.38 -22.38 8.87
N LEU A 691 -2.55 -23.01 8.78
CA LEU A 691 -3.76 -22.35 8.27
C LEU A 691 -4.23 -21.30 9.28
N THR A 692 -4.20 -20.02 8.87
CA THR A 692 -4.63 -18.89 9.70
C THR A 692 -6.01 -18.37 9.30
N THR A 693 -6.43 -18.58 8.05
CA THR A 693 -7.63 -17.94 7.50
C THR A 693 -8.41 -18.89 6.60
N LEU A 694 -9.70 -19.06 6.88
CA LEU A 694 -10.66 -19.80 6.06
C LEU A 694 -11.86 -18.91 5.75
N ILE A 695 -12.08 -18.60 4.46
CA ILE A 695 -13.19 -17.75 4.00
C ILE A 695 -13.99 -18.51 2.94
N LEU A 696 -15.28 -18.75 3.20
CA LEU A 696 -16.22 -19.44 2.33
C LEU A 696 -17.49 -18.58 2.17
N SER A 697 -17.76 -18.05 0.99
CA SER A 697 -18.91 -17.17 0.79
C SER A 697 -19.70 -17.47 -0.48
N ASN A 698 -21.03 -17.45 -0.40
CA ASN A 698 -21.92 -17.63 -1.55
C ASN A 698 -21.65 -18.96 -2.31
N LEU A 699 -21.78 -20.08 -1.59
CA LEU A 699 -21.55 -21.44 -2.12
C LEU A 699 -22.83 -22.29 -1.95
N PRO A 700 -23.82 -22.14 -2.85
CA PRO A 700 -25.16 -22.69 -2.67
C PRO A 700 -25.23 -24.23 -2.71
N THR A 701 -24.27 -24.90 -3.32
CA THR A 701 -24.22 -26.36 -3.45
C THR A 701 -23.28 -27.06 -2.48
N LEU A 702 -22.47 -26.32 -1.72
CA LEU A 702 -21.41 -26.88 -0.89
C LEU A 702 -22.02 -27.77 0.21
N LYS A 703 -21.75 -29.08 0.14
CA LYS A 703 -22.29 -30.08 1.08
C LYS A 703 -21.44 -30.15 2.36
N GLY A 704 -20.12 -30.06 2.22
CA GLY A 704 -19.17 -30.15 3.32
C GLY A 704 -17.81 -29.54 2.97
N ILE A 705 -17.03 -29.21 4.01
CA ILE A 705 -15.66 -28.67 3.86
C ILE A 705 -14.69 -29.81 3.50
N CYS A 706 -14.85 -30.98 4.11
CA CYS A 706 -14.13 -32.20 3.75
C CYS A 706 -15.09 -33.40 3.75
N SER A 707 -14.60 -34.57 3.31
CA SER A 707 -15.35 -35.83 3.29
C SER A 707 -15.90 -36.22 4.68
N GLU A 708 -16.97 -37.00 4.72
CA GLU A 708 -17.74 -37.27 5.95
C GLU A 708 -16.92 -37.94 7.07
N ASN A 709 -15.85 -38.66 6.76
CA ASN A 709 -15.03 -39.31 7.78
C ASN A 709 -13.77 -38.51 8.14
N ALA A 710 -13.59 -37.30 7.59
CA ALA A 710 -12.40 -36.50 7.76
C ALA A 710 -12.58 -35.35 8.77
N VAL A 711 -11.50 -35.05 9.52
CA VAL A 711 -11.41 -33.92 10.46
C VAL A 711 -10.18 -33.09 10.13
N LEU A 712 -10.32 -31.77 10.10
CA LEU A 712 -9.26 -30.81 9.80
C LEU A 712 -8.61 -30.32 11.09
N VAL A 713 -7.34 -30.66 11.31
CA VAL A 713 -6.56 -30.22 12.47
C VAL A 713 -5.85 -28.91 12.13
N CYS A 714 -6.23 -27.81 12.81
CA CYS A 714 -5.80 -26.44 12.45
C CYS A 714 -5.24 -25.65 13.66
N ASP A 715 -3.94 -25.80 13.92
CA ASP A 715 -3.26 -25.24 15.11
C ASP A 715 -3.15 -23.70 15.13
N SER A 716 -3.13 -23.07 13.95
CA SER A 716 -2.84 -21.63 13.79
C SER A 716 -4.05 -20.79 13.37
N LEU A 717 -5.27 -21.35 13.37
CA LEU A 717 -6.44 -20.71 12.79
C LEU A 717 -6.84 -19.46 13.58
N GLN A 718 -6.91 -18.32 12.88
CA GLN A 718 -7.20 -17.00 13.46
C GLN A 718 -8.58 -16.47 13.03
N VAL A 719 -8.97 -16.69 11.78
CA VAL A 719 -10.19 -16.13 11.18
C VAL A 719 -10.96 -17.21 10.43
N ILE A 720 -12.25 -17.33 10.75
CA ILE A 720 -13.21 -18.17 10.04
C ILE A 720 -14.35 -17.29 9.53
N GLU A 721 -14.61 -17.30 8.23
CA GLU A 721 -15.75 -16.63 7.63
C GLU A 721 -16.57 -17.61 6.79
N ILE A 722 -17.84 -17.80 7.13
CA ILE A 722 -18.77 -18.65 6.37
C ILE A 722 -20.10 -17.93 6.15
N SER A 723 -20.39 -17.54 4.91
CA SER A 723 -21.63 -16.86 4.54
C SER A 723 -22.29 -17.47 3.30
N ASP A 724 -23.61 -17.44 3.26
CA ASP A 724 -24.42 -17.94 2.13
C ASP A 724 -24.03 -19.35 1.65
N CYS A 725 -23.78 -20.25 2.61
CA CYS A 725 -23.45 -21.67 2.40
C CYS A 725 -24.57 -22.59 2.95
N PRO A 726 -25.79 -22.57 2.39
CA PRO A 726 -26.99 -23.13 3.03
C PRO A 726 -27.00 -24.66 3.20
N LYS A 727 -26.17 -25.39 2.44
CA LYS A 727 -26.10 -26.86 2.51
C LYS A 727 -25.02 -27.37 3.46
N VAL A 728 -24.15 -26.50 3.96
CA VAL A 728 -23.12 -26.86 4.95
C VAL A 728 -23.81 -27.07 6.29
N LYS A 729 -23.88 -28.34 6.71
CA LYS A 729 -24.49 -28.74 7.99
C LYS A 729 -23.47 -29.10 9.06
N ARG A 730 -22.19 -29.16 8.70
CA ARG A 730 -21.11 -29.60 9.58
C ARG A 730 -19.85 -28.77 9.37
N ILE A 731 -19.18 -28.44 10.48
CA ILE A 731 -17.85 -27.82 10.51
C ILE A 731 -16.88 -28.84 11.12
N PRO A 732 -16.06 -29.51 10.28
CA PRO A 732 -15.13 -30.56 10.71
C PRO A 732 -13.77 -29.97 11.12
N LEU A 733 -13.75 -28.97 12.01
CA LEU A 733 -12.53 -28.28 12.45
C LEU A 733 -12.15 -28.71 13.88
N TYR A 734 -11.01 -29.38 14.01
CA TYR A 734 -10.35 -29.59 15.30
C TYR A 734 -9.35 -28.46 15.56
N LEU A 735 -9.50 -27.78 16.70
CA LEU A 735 -8.74 -26.59 17.08
C LEU A 735 -8.00 -26.86 18.41
N PRO A 736 -6.79 -27.47 18.38
CA PRO A 736 -6.02 -27.79 19.59
C PRO A 736 -5.78 -26.58 20.52
N GLN A 737 -5.72 -25.39 19.96
CA GLN A 737 -5.57 -24.12 20.68
C GLN A 737 -6.75 -23.77 21.61
N LEU A 738 -7.91 -24.41 21.46
CA LEU A 738 -9.08 -24.21 22.31
C LEU A 738 -9.09 -25.16 23.53
N GLU A 739 -8.02 -25.93 23.77
CA GLU A 739 -7.86 -26.70 25.00
C GLU A 739 -7.92 -25.77 26.23
N VAL A 740 -8.81 -26.14 27.15
CA VAL A 740 -9.05 -25.43 28.41
C VAL A 740 -8.03 -25.94 29.42
N ASP A 741 -7.34 -25.05 30.13
CA ASP A 741 -6.48 -25.47 31.23
C ASP A 741 -7.29 -26.12 32.37
N ASP A 742 -6.62 -26.81 33.29
CA ASP A 742 -7.26 -27.48 34.45
C ASP A 742 -8.09 -26.51 35.34
N GLU A 743 -8.00 -25.20 35.12
CA GLU A 743 -8.70 -24.13 35.84
C GLU A 743 -9.90 -23.55 35.07
N GLY A 744 -10.23 -24.05 33.88
CA GLY A 744 -11.39 -23.56 33.11
C GLY A 744 -11.10 -22.28 32.30
N LYS A 745 -9.84 -21.88 32.16
CA LYS A 745 -9.41 -20.68 31.43
C LYS A 745 -8.92 -21.03 30.02
N LEU A 746 -9.36 -20.22 29.06
CA LEU A 746 -8.84 -20.27 27.69
C LEU A 746 -7.37 -19.83 27.69
N SER A 747 -6.49 -20.66 27.12
CA SER A 747 -5.11 -20.29 26.81
C SER A 747 -5.05 -19.07 25.87
N PRO A 748 -3.91 -18.40 25.66
CA PRO A 748 -3.85 -17.15 24.89
C PRO A 748 -4.39 -17.35 23.45
N ASN A 749 -5.64 -16.95 23.23
CA ASN A 749 -6.41 -17.21 22.01
C ASN A 749 -5.67 -16.72 20.75
N THR A 750 -5.28 -17.65 19.88
CA THR A 750 -4.88 -17.35 18.49
C THR A 750 -6.08 -17.12 17.58
N LEU A 751 -7.23 -17.72 17.89
CA LEU A 751 -8.51 -17.49 17.20
C LEU A 751 -9.06 -16.11 17.56
N GLN A 752 -9.11 -15.22 16.58
CA GLN A 752 -9.46 -13.82 16.75
C GLN A 752 -10.92 -13.54 16.40
N GLU A 753 -11.44 -14.21 15.36
CA GLU A 753 -12.72 -13.81 14.78
C GLU A 753 -13.44 -14.97 14.07
N ILE A 754 -14.76 -15.07 14.28
CA ILE A 754 -15.67 -15.91 13.51
C ILE A 754 -16.77 -15.02 12.92
N ARG A 755 -16.91 -15.03 11.60
CA ARG A 755 -17.93 -14.30 10.84
C ARG A 755 -18.89 -15.27 10.17
N VAL A 756 -20.19 -15.08 10.38
CA VAL A 756 -21.21 -15.94 9.75
C VAL A 756 -22.34 -15.13 9.12
N GLY A 757 -22.93 -15.66 8.05
CA GLY A 757 -23.99 -14.95 7.31
C GLY A 757 -25.28 -14.74 8.12
N THR A 758 -25.77 -15.76 8.82
CA THR A 758 -27.02 -15.67 9.61
C THR A 758 -26.90 -16.41 10.94
N GLY A 759 -27.56 -15.88 11.97
CA GLY A 759 -27.63 -16.51 13.28
C GLY A 759 -28.34 -17.88 13.24
N ASP A 760 -29.41 -18.00 12.44
CA ASP A 760 -30.15 -19.25 12.29
C ASP A 760 -29.28 -20.38 11.72
N TRP A 761 -28.43 -20.07 10.73
CA TRP A 761 -27.47 -21.03 10.21
C TRP A 761 -26.47 -21.48 11.28
N TRP A 762 -25.93 -20.52 12.05
CA TRP A 762 -25.00 -20.81 13.14
C TRP A 762 -25.60 -21.74 14.21
N GLU A 763 -26.87 -21.55 14.56
CA GLU A 763 -27.54 -22.45 15.50
C GLU A 763 -27.72 -23.87 14.92
N SER A 764 -28.02 -23.97 13.62
CA SER A 764 -28.30 -25.24 12.94
C SER A 764 -27.08 -26.12 12.62
N VAL A 765 -25.88 -25.54 12.46
CA VAL A 765 -24.68 -26.26 11.99
C VAL A 765 -24.05 -27.10 13.10
N ALA A 766 -23.67 -28.35 12.86
CA ALA A 766 -22.94 -29.16 13.84
C ALA A 766 -21.44 -28.80 13.85
N TRP A 767 -20.87 -28.54 15.02
CA TRP A 767 -19.40 -28.45 15.20
C TRP A 767 -18.88 -29.78 15.71
N GLU A 768 -17.96 -30.38 14.98
CA GLU A 768 -17.27 -31.58 15.45
C GLU A 768 -15.96 -31.19 16.11
N HIS A 769 -15.93 -31.33 17.44
CA HIS A 769 -14.75 -31.09 18.26
C HIS A 769 -14.72 -32.11 19.40
N PRO A 770 -13.53 -32.56 19.85
CA PRO A 770 -13.41 -33.43 21.03
C PRO A 770 -13.96 -32.81 22.32
N ILE A 771 -14.11 -31.48 22.35
CA ILE A 771 -14.69 -30.73 23.48
C ILE A 771 -16.21 -30.67 23.30
N LEU A 772 -16.95 -31.20 24.28
CA LEU A 772 -18.40 -31.04 24.39
C LEU A 772 -18.76 -29.55 24.51
N ASN A 773 -19.73 -29.08 23.72
CA ASN A 773 -20.22 -27.68 23.70
C ASN A 773 -19.21 -26.62 23.24
N VAL A 774 -18.24 -26.97 22.39
CA VAL A 774 -17.28 -26.03 21.77
C VAL A 774 -17.91 -24.75 21.20
N LYS A 775 -19.16 -24.80 20.69
CA LYS A 775 -19.90 -23.62 20.21
C LYS A 775 -20.01 -22.53 21.27
N ASN A 776 -20.26 -22.89 22.53
CA ASN A 776 -20.37 -21.92 23.63
C ASN A 776 -19.02 -21.27 23.94
N VAL A 777 -17.92 -22.02 23.74
CA VAL A 777 -16.55 -21.54 23.97
C VAL A 777 -16.18 -20.48 22.92
N VAL A 778 -16.57 -20.68 21.66
CA VAL A 778 -16.25 -19.75 20.56
C VAL A 778 -17.28 -18.65 20.35
N GLN A 779 -18.46 -18.74 20.98
CA GLN A 779 -19.56 -17.78 20.84
C GLN A 779 -19.16 -16.31 21.09
N PRO A 780 -18.27 -15.97 22.05
CA PRO A 780 -17.83 -14.58 22.24
C PRO A 780 -17.05 -13.99 21.04
N LEU A 781 -16.51 -14.82 20.15
CA LEU A 781 -15.77 -14.43 18.95
C LEU A 781 -16.68 -14.30 17.71
N LEU A 782 -17.97 -14.63 17.85
CA LEU A 782 -18.93 -14.65 16.76
C LEU A 782 -19.41 -13.23 16.40
N SER A 783 -19.37 -12.93 15.11
CA SER A 783 -19.94 -11.73 14.51
C SER A 783 -20.80 -12.11 13.30
N LEU A 784 -21.90 -11.38 13.09
CA LEU A 784 -22.79 -11.57 11.95
C LEU A 784 -22.36 -10.66 10.80
N ILE A 785 -22.24 -11.24 9.61
CA ILE A 785 -21.90 -10.50 8.38
C ILE A 785 -23.11 -9.62 8.00
N ARG A 786 -22.90 -8.31 7.89
CA ARG A 786 -23.97 -7.37 7.53
C ARG A 786 -24.22 -7.38 6.03
N ALA A 787 -25.44 -7.06 5.60
CA ALA A 787 -25.82 -7.05 4.19
C ALA A 787 -24.95 -6.16 3.27
N SER A 788 -24.19 -5.20 3.83
CA SER A 788 -23.21 -4.36 3.12
C SER A 788 -21.83 -5.02 2.93
N GLU A 789 -21.51 -6.09 3.66
CA GLU A 789 -20.21 -6.78 3.61
C GLU A 789 -20.14 -7.86 2.51
N TYR A 790 -21.27 -8.19 1.88
CA TYR A 790 -21.35 -9.14 0.75
C TYR A 790 -20.52 -8.74 -0.49
N TYR A 791 -19.92 -7.55 -0.51
CA TYR A 791 -19.19 -6.99 -1.65
C TYR A 791 -17.66 -6.85 -1.49
N TYR A 792 -17.05 -7.27 -0.39
CA TYR A 792 -15.60 -7.10 -0.18
C TYR A 792 -14.83 -8.42 -0.01
N GLY A 793 -14.79 -9.22 -1.07
CA GLY A 793 -13.71 -10.19 -1.32
C GLY A 793 -12.56 -9.54 -2.10
N TYR A 794 -11.91 -8.53 -1.51
CA TYR A 794 -10.67 -7.97 -2.04
C TYR A 794 -9.57 -8.17 -0.98
N PRO A 795 -8.46 -8.87 -1.28
CA PRO A 795 -7.19 -8.43 -0.74
C PRO A 795 -6.99 -7.04 -1.35
N SER A 796 -7.10 -6.00 -0.53
CA SER A 796 -6.64 -4.67 -0.87
C SER A 796 -5.14 -4.77 -1.17
N TYR A 797 -4.80 -4.99 -2.44
CA TYR A 797 -3.59 -4.41 -2.99
C TYR A 797 -3.83 -2.90 -2.97
N GLU A 798 -3.64 -2.29 -1.80
CA GLU A 798 -3.45 -0.85 -1.65
C GLU A 798 -2.17 -0.49 -2.40
N TYR A 799 -2.29 -0.22 -3.69
CA TYR A 799 -1.34 0.60 -4.42
C TYR A 799 -2.11 1.47 -5.41
N TYR A 800 -2.07 2.77 -5.13
CA TYR A 800 -2.46 3.91 -5.96
C TYR A 800 -3.97 4.09 -6.23
N ALA A 801 -4.66 4.64 -5.23
CA ALA A 801 -5.79 5.54 -5.47
C ALA A 801 -5.38 6.97 -5.05
N HIS A 802 -4.64 7.65 -5.92
CA HIS A 802 -4.52 9.11 -5.92
C HIS A 802 -4.97 9.63 -7.29
N PRO A 803 -5.59 10.82 -7.34
CA PRO A 803 -6.81 11.06 -8.12
C PRO A 803 -6.57 11.05 -9.63
N ILE A 804 -7.43 10.29 -10.32
CA ILE A 804 -7.61 10.35 -11.77
C ILE A 804 -8.20 11.73 -12.09
N CYS A 805 -7.36 12.66 -12.57
CA CYS A 805 -7.83 13.85 -13.25
C CYS A 805 -8.37 13.47 -14.63
N CYS A 806 -9.65 13.11 -14.71
CA CYS A 806 -10.37 13.08 -15.99
C CYS A 806 -10.75 14.50 -16.39
N TYR A 807 -9.88 15.19 -17.13
CA TYR A 807 -10.29 16.30 -17.99
C TYR A 807 -11.01 15.72 -19.21
N LYS A 808 -12.34 15.81 -19.23
CA LYS A 808 -13.11 15.93 -20.47
C LYS A 808 -13.86 17.23 -20.39
N ASP A 809 -13.30 18.27 -21.00
CA ASP A 809 -14.07 19.48 -21.25
C ASP A 809 -15.14 19.22 -22.33
N PRO A 810 -16.29 19.91 -22.27
CA PRO A 810 -17.41 19.69 -23.17
C PRO A 810 -17.17 20.38 -24.52
N VAL A 811 -17.40 19.67 -25.61
CA VAL A 811 -17.56 20.28 -26.93
C VAL A 811 -18.83 21.16 -26.90
N PRO A 812 -18.77 22.46 -27.22
CA PRO A 812 -19.96 23.29 -27.28
C PRO A 812 -20.85 22.88 -28.45
N SER A 813 -22.09 22.53 -28.13
CA SER A 813 -23.17 22.34 -29.10
C SER A 813 -23.59 23.68 -29.70
N SER A 814 -23.13 24.01 -30.91
CA SER A 814 -23.86 24.92 -31.80
C SER A 814 -23.47 24.74 -33.27
N ALA A 815 -24.45 24.21 -34.03
CA ALA A 815 -24.69 24.37 -35.46
C ALA A 815 -23.67 23.78 -36.47
N LEU A 816 -24.04 22.65 -37.09
CA LEU A 816 -24.49 22.68 -38.49
C LEU A 816 -25.26 21.40 -38.83
N VAL A 817 -26.49 21.65 -39.29
CA VAL A 817 -27.45 20.75 -39.89
C VAL A 817 -26.83 20.02 -41.09
N MET A 818 -26.96 18.69 -41.17
CA MET A 818 -27.25 18.01 -42.44
C MET A 818 -27.97 16.69 -42.22
N GLN A 819 -28.99 16.49 -43.05
CA GLN A 819 -30.08 15.54 -42.94
C GLN A 819 -29.64 14.08 -43.10
N TRP A 820 -30.39 13.21 -42.43
CA TRP A 820 -30.43 11.78 -42.68
C TRP A 820 -30.87 11.51 -44.13
N GLY A 821 -30.00 10.83 -44.88
CA GLY A 821 -30.29 10.26 -46.19
C GLY A 821 -30.33 8.74 -46.10
N GLU A 822 -31.55 8.22 -46.19
CA GLU A 822 -32.02 6.93 -46.69
C GLU A 822 -31.00 5.80 -46.96
N TRP A 823 -31.27 4.66 -46.33
CA TRP A 823 -30.79 3.33 -46.72
C TRP A 823 -31.31 2.93 -48.11
N PRO A 824 -30.49 2.30 -48.96
CA PRO A 824 -30.96 1.30 -49.89
C PRO A 824 -30.77 -0.10 -49.33
N HIS A 825 -31.86 -0.85 -49.40
CA HIS A 825 -31.94 -2.31 -49.32
C HIS A 825 -31.14 -3.00 -50.45
N ASP A 826 -31.00 -4.31 -50.27
CA ASP A 826 -30.60 -5.35 -51.24
C ASP A 826 -29.10 -5.64 -51.33
N GLU A 827 -28.62 -6.87 -51.46
CA GLU A 827 -29.16 -8.22 -51.29
C GLU A 827 -27.91 -9.12 -51.28
N ALA A 828 -28.01 -10.28 -50.63
CA ALA A 828 -27.25 -11.50 -50.91
C ALA A 828 -25.73 -11.55 -50.69
N GLY A 829 -25.31 -12.61 -49.98
CA GLY A 829 -24.04 -13.27 -50.25
C GLY A 829 -23.31 -13.82 -49.02
N CYS A 830 -23.60 -15.06 -48.67
CA CYS A 830 -22.65 -15.94 -47.97
C CYS A 830 -21.24 -15.82 -48.56
N GLU A 831 -20.20 -15.83 -47.72
CA GLU A 831 -19.33 -16.99 -47.58
C GLU A 831 -18.25 -16.78 -46.52
N ILE A 832 -17.85 -17.92 -45.97
CA ILE A 832 -16.88 -18.17 -44.92
C ILE A 832 -15.48 -17.77 -45.40
N MET A 833 -14.75 -17.01 -44.58
CA MET A 833 -13.39 -17.34 -44.09
C MET A 833 -12.98 -16.41 -42.96
#